data_AF-A0A267GIU0-F1
#
_entry.id   AF-A0A267GIU0-F1
#
_cell.length_a   1.000
_cell.length_b   1.000
_cell.length_c   1.000
_cell.angle_alpha   90.00
_cell.angle_beta   90.00
_cell.angle_gamma   90.00
#
_symmetry.space_group_name_H-M   'P 1'
#
loop_
_entity.id
_entity.type
_entity.pdbx_description
1 polymer ?
#
loop_
_entity_poly.entity_id
_entity_poly.type
_entity_poly.pdbx_seq_one_letter_code
_entity_poly.pdbx_strand_id
1 'polypeptide(L)'
;MHKMAGEADKAKRAGLEEFLHADPCQCDHVALFRRLQVLTLDYRLNDPYTSLGWFSPGQVFVLDEYCARYGVRGCQRHVFYMEDLLNAADKGFMIDPTLIHYSFAFCASHVHGNRPDGIGTVLYDERVRFEDVKRRLKELLMRQITEFRYYFPFGRPEGALKGTLSLLERVLMKDIVTPVDADEVRKVVRSCLEEAARLNYSRIADFSNIEEIVQSDVPTEKKLESIVHLAEMCIEVLQQNEEHHSEAFAWFSDLLVEHAEIFWAKFAVDMLTVLENQPPDVWDSFPLFQLLNDYLRSDANLRSGKFHQQLRDIFAPQVVRYVDLMESSIAQSIHKGFEKERWTLKGAGCSSSEDLLWKLEALQSFISDLHWPDPVFAEHLDNRLKLMAADMLEAAGKRTVSAFETIMKRTSKSTDFLLPVEVCVMLNTCVSLKASVFKLCTMGAGENMHEYHTKTDEFLEGIQSRITGGIITRFGEVLEGLLVRLARYDETAMFSSILSIAKPTDEIGKEYIEFCSSNLEQIRHHIYDELLVLSLFDSWYSRQIRLIHDWLVKDRAQASLHAYQVTCLGFIVKKVHGDFELQGVTHDVLDTRQYQSLISRIQTEEATQSIKIGEATSSPKPGPKSLLGSMAGSFSSLSNGKLATSGLSSITSSFSNFLPKSSN
;
A
#
# COMPACT_ATOMS: atom_id res chain seq x y z
N MET A 1 -15.99 2.29 91.84
CA MET A 1 -14.79 1.68 92.46
C MET A 1 -14.65 0.17 92.20
N HIS A 2 -15.71 -0.65 92.19
CA HIS A 2 -15.58 -2.11 91.99
C HIS A 2 -15.12 -2.58 90.58
N LYS A 3 -15.32 -1.78 89.53
CA LYS A 3 -14.88 -2.12 88.16
C LYS A 3 -13.35 -2.00 87.97
N MET A 4 -12.72 -1.03 88.63
CA MET A 4 -11.26 -0.83 88.58
C MET A 4 -10.49 -1.92 89.33
N ALA A 5 -11.06 -2.48 90.39
CA ALA A 5 -10.43 -3.56 91.15
C ALA A 5 -10.33 -4.87 90.35
N GLY A 6 -11.34 -5.19 89.53
CA GLY A 6 -11.34 -6.39 88.67
C GLY A 6 -10.39 -6.30 87.46
N GLU A 7 -10.10 -5.09 86.98
CA GLU A 7 -9.09 -4.85 85.93
C GLU A 7 -7.66 -4.87 86.50
N ALA A 8 -7.45 -4.30 87.69
CA ALA A 8 -6.18 -4.37 88.40
C ALA A 8 -5.78 -5.82 88.72
N ASP A 9 -6.74 -6.66 89.08
CA ASP A 9 -6.49 -8.07 89.43
C ASP A 9 -6.23 -8.95 88.19
N LYS A 10 -6.73 -8.55 87.01
CA LYS A 10 -6.36 -9.14 85.72
C LYS A 10 -4.97 -8.72 85.25
N ALA A 11 -4.61 -7.45 85.44
CA ALA A 11 -3.27 -6.94 85.16
C ALA A 11 -2.20 -7.66 86.02
N LYS A 12 -2.50 -7.87 87.31
CA LYS A 12 -1.64 -8.63 88.23
C LYS A 12 -1.35 -10.05 87.74
N ARG A 13 -2.37 -10.78 87.28
CA ARG A 13 -2.24 -12.16 86.76
C ARG A 13 -1.52 -12.25 85.42
N ALA A 14 -1.42 -11.15 84.67
CA ALA A 14 -0.74 -11.07 83.39
C ALA A 14 0.76 -10.69 83.50
N GLY A 15 1.31 -10.60 84.72
CA GLY A 15 2.71 -10.24 84.94
C GLY A 15 3.01 -8.74 84.87
N LEU A 16 1.98 -7.87 84.92
CA LEU A 16 2.17 -6.41 84.77
C LEU A 16 2.94 -5.77 85.94
N GLU A 17 2.98 -6.42 87.12
CA GLU A 17 3.75 -5.94 88.27
C GLU A 17 5.26 -5.98 88.04
N GLU A 18 5.77 -6.98 87.31
CA GLU A 18 7.21 -7.05 86.98
C GLU A 18 7.64 -5.88 86.10
N PHE A 19 6.78 -5.43 85.19
CA PHE A 19 7.04 -4.25 84.35
C PHE A 19 6.99 -2.92 85.12
N LEU A 20 6.18 -2.84 86.20
CA LEU A 20 6.11 -1.65 87.07
C LEU A 20 7.33 -1.52 87.99
N HIS A 21 8.01 -2.64 88.28
CA HIS A 21 9.21 -2.68 89.12
C HIS A 21 10.52 -2.75 88.32
N ALA A 22 10.46 -2.98 87.01
CA ALA A 22 11.63 -2.98 86.14
C ALA A 22 12.27 -1.58 86.13
N ASP A 23 13.57 -1.51 86.42
CA ASP A 23 14.35 -0.28 86.26
C ASP A 23 14.52 0.00 84.76
N PRO A 24 13.95 1.10 84.22
CA PRO A 24 14.07 1.42 82.81
C PRO A 24 15.54 1.52 82.37
N CYS A 25 16.43 1.99 83.24
CA CYS A 25 17.85 2.14 82.92
C CYS A 25 18.58 0.82 82.65
N GLN A 26 18.01 -0.32 83.04
CA GLN A 26 18.61 -1.65 82.85
C GLN A 26 18.06 -2.40 81.63
N CYS A 27 17.07 -1.81 80.93
CA CYS A 27 16.45 -2.41 79.76
C CYS A 27 17.24 -2.11 78.48
N ASP A 28 17.33 -3.08 77.57
CA ASP A 28 17.76 -2.84 76.20
C ASP A 28 16.66 -2.14 75.40
N HIS A 29 16.63 -0.81 75.51
CA HIS A 29 15.65 0.02 74.84
C HIS A 29 15.75 -0.03 73.31
N VAL A 30 16.91 -0.38 72.74
CA VAL A 30 17.07 -0.53 71.29
C VAL A 30 16.33 -1.78 70.81
N ALA A 31 16.50 -2.91 71.49
CA ALA A 31 15.78 -4.15 71.18
C ALA A 31 14.26 -4.02 71.39
N LEU A 32 13.85 -3.40 72.50
CA LEU A 32 12.43 -3.13 72.78
C LEU A 32 11.80 -2.20 71.73
N PHE A 33 12.51 -1.13 71.36
CA PHE A 33 12.06 -0.22 70.30
C PHE A 33 11.92 -0.95 68.96
N ARG A 34 12.91 -1.76 68.57
CA ARG A 34 12.84 -2.54 67.33
C ARG A 34 11.60 -3.44 67.33
N ARG A 35 11.32 -4.14 68.43
CA ARG A 35 10.13 -4.98 68.55
C ARG A 35 8.84 -4.16 68.43
N LEU A 36 8.77 -3.01 69.08
CA LEU A 36 7.63 -2.09 68.98
C LEU A 36 7.42 -1.61 67.54
N GLN A 37 8.49 -1.20 66.86
CA GLN A 37 8.44 -0.71 65.47
C GLN A 37 7.94 -1.79 64.51
N VAL A 38 8.49 -3.01 64.59
CA VAL A 38 8.05 -4.17 63.78
C VAL A 38 6.57 -4.43 63.97
N LEU A 39 6.11 -4.55 65.22
CA LEU A 39 4.69 -4.80 65.52
C LEU A 39 3.78 -3.66 65.03
N THR A 40 4.26 -2.42 65.09
CA THR A 40 3.52 -1.26 64.59
C THR A 40 3.42 -1.30 63.06
N LEU A 41 4.50 -1.68 62.37
CA LEU A 41 4.51 -1.81 60.91
C LEU A 41 3.62 -2.97 60.46
N ASP A 42 3.74 -4.14 61.10
CA ASP A 42 2.90 -5.29 60.82
C ASP A 42 1.41 -4.95 60.97
N TYR A 43 1.04 -4.21 62.02
CA TYR A 43 -0.33 -3.73 62.20
C TYR A 43 -0.76 -2.82 61.03
N ARG A 44 0.09 -1.90 60.59
CA ARG A 44 -0.20 -0.96 59.49
C ARG A 44 -0.27 -1.63 58.13
N LEU A 45 0.56 -2.63 57.86
CA LEU A 45 0.54 -3.38 56.60
C LEU A 45 -0.71 -4.27 56.47
N ASN A 46 -1.31 -4.65 57.60
CA ASN A 46 -2.56 -5.41 57.66
C ASN A 46 -3.81 -4.51 57.78
N ASP A 47 -3.66 -3.18 57.78
CA ASP A 47 -4.78 -2.24 57.85
C ASP A 47 -5.55 -2.22 56.51
N PRO A 48 -6.88 -2.35 56.50
CA PRO A 48 -7.69 -2.31 55.27
C PRO A 48 -7.60 -0.98 54.51
N TYR A 49 -7.15 0.11 55.13
CA TYR A 49 -6.85 1.37 54.46
C TYR A 49 -5.33 1.42 54.20
N THR A 50 -4.94 1.24 52.93
CA THR A 50 -3.55 1.04 52.48
C THR A 50 -2.57 2.05 53.06
N SER A 51 -1.84 1.63 54.09
CA SER A 51 -0.79 2.44 54.70
C SER A 51 0.45 2.56 53.81
N LEU A 52 0.66 1.61 52.88
CA LEU A 52 1.84 1.52 52.02
C LEU A 52 3.16 1.61 52.83
N GLY A 53 3.13 1.13 54.08
CA GLY A 53 4.25 1.20 55.02
C GLY A 53 4.26 2.43 55.94
N TRP A 54 3.44 3.46 55.69
CA TRP A 54 3.38 4.67 56.52
C TRP A 54 2.77 4.42 57.91
N PHE A 55 3.48 4.88 58.93
CA PHE A 55 2.94 5.04 60.27
C PHE A 55 1.93 6.21 60.31
N SER A 56 0.91 6.09 61.16
CA SER A 56 0.00 7.21 61.42
C SER A 56 0.72 8.34 62.20
N PRO A 57 0.24 9.60 62.13
CA PRO A 57 0.85 10.69 62.91
C PRO A 57 0.96 10.39 64.41
N GLY A 58 -0.02 9.70 64.98
CA GLY A 58 0.01 9.28 66.39
C GLY A 58 1.06 8.19 66.66
N GLN A 59 1.24 7.24 65.75
CA GLN A 59 2.29 6.22 65.87
C GLN A 59 3.68 6.84 65.73
N VAL A 60 3.87 7.75 64.76
CA VAL A 60 5.13 8.50 64.60
C VAL A 60 5.45 9.25 65.90
N PHE A 61 4.47 9.97 66.46
CA PHE A 61 4.64 10.68 67.73
C PHE A 61 5.08 9.75 68.88
N VAL A 62 4.43 8.58 69.03
CA VAL A 62 4.77 7.62 70.09
C VAL A 62 6.19 7.05 69.89
N LEU A 63 6.57 6.73 68.66
CA LEU A 63 7.90 6.23 68.34
C LEU A 63 8.98 7.31 68.54
N ASP A 64 8.69 8.56 68.16
CA ASP A 64 9.57 9.72 68.37
C ASP A 64 9.80 9.97 69.87
N GLU A 65 8.73 9.98 70.66
CA GLU A 65 8.78 10.21 72.11
C GLU A 65 9.54 9.08 72.82
N TYR A 66 9.36 7.83 72.40
CA TYR A 66 10.15 6.70 72.92
C TYR A 66 11.64 6.90 72.64
N CYS A 67 12.00 7.29 71.41
CA CYS A 67 13.39 7.54 71.04
C CYS A 67 14.00 8.67 71.88
N ALA A 68 13.26 9.76 72.07
CA ALA A 68 13.70 10.92 72.85
C ALA A 68 13.93 10.59 74.34
N ARG A 69 13.03 9.80 74.95
CA ARG A 69 13.11 9.46 76.39
C ARG A 69 14.19 8.44 76.72
N TYR A 70 14.38 7.46 75.85
CA TYR A 70 15.24 6.31 76.13
C TYR A 70 16.54 6.30 75.31
N GLY A 71 16.82 7.37 74.56
CA GLY A 71 18.08 7.55 73.85
C GLY A 71 18.27 6.63 72.63
N VAL A 72 17.19 6.13 72.02
CA VAL A 72 17.29 5.35 70.78
C VAL A 72 17.65 6.26 69.63
N ARG A 73 18.73 5.93 68.91
CA ARG A 73 19.28 6.80 67.88
C ARG A 73 18.39 6.82 66.64
N GLY A 74 18.14 8.00 66.09
CA GLY A 74 17.32 8.16 64.87
C GLY A 74 17.84 7.33 63.69
N CYS A 75 19.17 7.23 63.50
CA CYS A 75 19.72 6.42 62.42
C CYS A 75 19.42 4.92 62.61
N GLN A 76 19.57 4.38 63.82
CA GLN A 76 19.20 2.99 64.12
C GLN A 76 17.72 2.74 63.81
N ARG A 77 16.84 3.65 64.21
CA ARG A 77 15.41 3.57 63.89
C ARG A 77 15.15 3.49 62.39
N HIS A 78 15.76 4.38 61.59
CA HIS A 78 15.52 4.39 60.16
C HIS A 78 16.17 3.21 59.44
N VAL A 79 17.32 2.72 59.91
CA VAL A 79 17.92 1.48 59.39
C VAL A 79 17.05 0.26 59.67
N PHE A 80 16.53 0.11 60.90
CA PHE A 80 15.57 -0.96 61.22
C PHE A 80 14.30 -0.84 60.40
N TYR A 81 13.76 0.38 60.28
CA TYR A 81 12.57 0.60 59.49
C TYR A 81 12.77 0.21 58.02
N MET A 82 13.90 0.61 57.43
CA MET A 82 14.26 0.23 56.06
C MET A 82 14.40 -1.29 55.92
N GLU A 83 15.05 -1.96 56.86
CA GLU A 83 15.17 -3.42 56.88
C GLU A 83 13.78 -4.08 56.88
N ASP A 84 12.87 -3.58 57.71
CA ASP A 84 11.51 -4.10 57.84
C ASP A 84 10.64 -3.80 56.60
N LEU A 85 10.78 -2.61 56.01
CA LEU A 85 10.12 -2.24 54.75
C LEU A 85 10.61 -3.10 53.57
N LEU A 86 11.92 -3.37 53.49
CA LEU A 86 12.48 -4.28 52.49
C LEU A 86 11.99 -5.72 52.70
N ASN A 87 11.95 -6.19 53.95
CA ASN A 87 11.38 -7.50 54.28
C ASN A 87 9.89 -7.61 53.90
N ALA A 88 9.13 -6.52 54.03
CA ALA A 88 7.74 -6.47 53.61
C ALA A 88 7.62 -6.46 52.07
N ALA A 89 8.46 -5.69 51.37
CA ALA A 89 8.52 -5.69 49.92
C ALA A 89 8.88 -7.09 49.35
N ASP A 90 9.82 -7.80 49.97
CA ASP A 90 10.21 -9.17 49.61
C ASP A 90 9.04 -10.17 49.79
N LYS A 91 8.11 -9.89 50.71
CA LYS A 91 6.88 -10.68 50.93
C LYS A 91 5.73 -10.29 49.99
N GLY A 92 5.92 -9.32 49.10
CA GLY A 92 4.93 -8.86 48.14
C GLY A 92 4.02 -7.72 48.63
N PHE A 93 4.32 -7.09 49.76
CA PHE A 93 3.60 -5.87 50.17
C PHE A 93 4.02 -4.68 49.31
N MET A 94 3.04 -3.89 48.85
CA MET A 94 3.33 -2.61 48.20
C MET A 94 3.77 -1.57 49.23
N ILE A 95 4.97 -1.05 49.07
CA ILE A 95 5.55 0.00 49.92
C ILE A 95 5.64 1.29 49.12
N ASP A 96 5.29 2.42 49.74
CA ASP A 96 5.41 3.73 49.13
C ASP A 96 6.89 4.06 48.87
N PRO A 97 7.30 4.29 47.61
CA PRO A 97 8.68 4.65 47.29
C PRO A 97 9.16 5.89 48.04
N THR A 98 8.29 6.87 48.27
CA THR A 98 8.60 8.13 48.97
C THR A 98 9.12 7.88 50.38
N LEU A 99 8.56 6.87 51.06
CA LEU A 99 8.95 6.48 52.41
C LEU A 99 10.37 5.89 52.44
N ILE A 100 10.68 5.04 51.45
CA ILE A 100 12.01 4.45 51.24
C ILE A 100 13.01 5.57 50.93
N HIS A 101 12.67 6.50 50.03
CA HIS A 101 13.48 7.67 49.71
C HIS A 101 13.84 8.50 50.95
N TYR A 102 12.84 8.83 51.77
CA TYR A 102 13.03 9.64 52.97
C TYR A 102 13.93 8.93 53.99
N SER A 103 13.64 7.67 54.30
CA SER A 103 14.40 6.91 55.29
C SER A 103 15.83 6.63 54.82
N PHE A 104 16.02 6.33 53.53
CA PHE A 104 17.35 6.17 52.94
C PHE A 104 18.15 7.47 53.01
N ALA A 105 17.56 8.61 52.62
CA ALA A 105 18.22 9.91 52.67
C ALA A 105 18.63 10.29 54.10
N PHE A 106 17.77 10.01 55.10
CA PHE A 106 18.10 10.23 56.50
C PHE A 106 19.32 9.41 56.93
N CYS A 107 19.32 8.10 56.66
CA CYS A 107 20.44 7.22 57.00
C CYS A 107 21.73 7.60 56.28
N ALA A 108 21.65 7.86 54.97
CA ALA A 108 22.79 8.30 54.17
C ALA A 108 23.38 9.61 54.72
N SER A 109 22.53 10.59 55.06
CA SER A 109 22.94 11.88 55.66
C SER A 109 23.75 11.70 56.95
N HIS A 110 23.34 10.73 57.77
CA HIS A 110 23.95 10.42 59.04
C HIS A 110 25.27 9.66 58.88
N VAL A 111 25.28 8.60 58.06
CA VAL A 111 26.44 7.72 57.89
C VAL A 111 27.57 8.39 57.13
N HIS A 112 27.27 9.19 56.10
CA HIS A 112 28.29 9.87 55.30
C HIS A 112 28.69 11.26 55.84
N GLY A 113 28.14 11.70 56.97
CA GLY A 113 28.72 12.78 57.77
C GLY A 113 28.39 14.22 57.36
N ASN A 114 27.17 14.51 56.90
CA ASN A 114 26.76 15.86 56.50
C ASN A 114 25.80 16.51 57.52
N ARG A 115 26.19 16.55 58.80
CA ARG A 115 25.49 17.33 59.83
C ARG A 115 26.04 18.77 59.86
N PRO A 116 25.19 19.80 59.99
CA PRO A 116 25.63 21.20 60.18
C PRO A 116 26.63 21.39 61.33
N ASP A 117 26.61 20.46 62.30
CA ASP A 117 27.38 20.53 63.55
C ASP A 117 28.78 19.87 63.48
N GLY A 118 29.18 19.30 62.33
CA GLY A 118 30.55 18.83 62.08
C GLY A 118 31.05 17.59 62.86
N ILE A 119 30.24 16.99 63.74
CA ILE A 119 30.61 15.79 64.52
C ILE A 119 29.85 14.56 63.99
N GLY A 120 30.56 13.66 63.31
CA GLY A 120 30.04 12.37 62.82
C GLY A 120 30.20 11.26 63.86
N THR A 121 29.21 11.05 64.73
CA THR A 121 29.21 9.97 65.73
C THR A 121 28.54 8.69 65.21
N VAL A 122 28.98 8.14 64.08
CA VAL A 122 28.39 6.91 63.51
C VAL A 122 28.95 5.67 64.21
N LEU A 123 28.08 4.77 64.71
CA LEU A 123 28.53 3.48 65.27
C LEU A 123 28.91 2.51 64.16
N TYR A 124 29.85 1.62 64.45
CA TYR A 124 30.23 0.55 63.54
C TYR A 124 29.02 -0.31 63.14
N ASP A 125 28.19 -0.70 64.10
CA ASP A 125 26.99 -1.51 63.85
C ASP A 125 25.94 -0.78 63.00
N GLU A 126 25.80 0.54 63.13
CA GLU A 126 24.92 1.35 62.28
C GLU A 126 25.41 1.36 60.84
N ARG A 127 26.73 1.50 60.65
CA ARG A 127 27.35 1.51 59.33
C ARG A 127 27.21 0.16 58.63
N VAL A 128 27.51 -0.94 59.33
CA VAL A 128 27.42 -2.30 58.76
C VAL A 128 25.99 -2.63 58.32
N ARG A 129 25.00 -2.33 59.17
CA ARG A 129 23.58 -2.57 58.82
C ARG A 129 23.10 -1.66 57.70
N PHE A 130 23.53 -0.40 57.68
CA PHE A 130 23.18 0.51 56.59
C PHE A 130 23.73 0.02 55.24
N GLU A 131 24.97 -0.46 55.18
CA GLU A 131 25.53 -1.02 53.94
C GLU A 131 24.76 -2.27 53.46
N ASP A 132 24.31 -3.14 54.37
CA ASP A 132 23.46 -4.28 53.99
C ASP A 132 22.10 -3.83 53.45
N VAL A 133 21.43 -2.88 54.13
CA VAL A 133 20.18 -2.26 53.66
C VAL A 133 20.37 -1.58 52.30
N LYS A 134 21.48 -0.86 52.11
CA LYS A 134 21.83 -0.18 50.85
C LYS A 134 21.98 -1.18 49.71
N ARG A 135 22.68 -2.30 49.95
CA ARG A 135 22.82 -3.40 48.97
C ARG A 135 21.47 -4.03 48.62
N ARG A 136 20.66 -4.38 49.61
CA ARG A 136 19.32 -4.96 49.39
C ARG A 136 18.38 -4.00 48.66
N LEU A 137 18.42 -2.72 49.01
CA LEU A 137 17.65 -1.69 48.33
C LEU A 137 18.08 -1.57 46.86
N LYS A 138 19.38 -1.59 46.56
CA LYS A 138 19.88 -1.59 45.17
C LYS A 138 19.28 -2.75 44.37
N GLU A 139 19.30 -3.97 44.91
CA GLU A 139 18.73 -5.16 44.27
C GLU A 139 17.22 -5.01 44.00
N LEU A 140 16.46 -4.48 44.97
CA LEU A 140 15.03 -4.20 44.81
C LEU A 140 14.75 -3.19 43.70
N LEU A 141 15.50 -2.07 43.67
CA LEU A 141 15.32 -1.03 42.66
C LEU A 141 15.65 -1.54 41.26
N MET A 142 16.74 -2.30 41.13
CA MET A 142 17.12 -2.95 39.86
C MET A 142 16.02 -3.90 39.38
N ARG A 143 15.41 -4.67 40.28
CA ARG A 143 14.27 -5.54 39.95
C ARG A 143 13.04 -4.74 39.51
N GLN A 144 12.72 -3.65 40.20
CA GLN A 144 11.61 -2.77 39.83
C GLN A 144 11.80 -2.12 38.46
N ILE A 145 13.03 -1.74 38.10
CA ILE A 145 13.37 -1.21 36.78
C ILE A 145 13.33 -2.30 35.72
N THR A 146 13.79 -3.52 36.03
CA THR A 146 13.75 -4.66 35.09
C THR A 146 12.31 -5.08 34.79
N GLU A 147 11.46 -5.12 35.82
CA GLU A 147 10.05 -5.49 35.72
C GLU A 147 9.13 -4.26 35.71
N PHE A 148 9.55 -3.15 35.07
CA PHE A 148 8.88 -1.86 35.18
C PHE A 148 7.40 -1.88 34.77
N ARG A 149 7.03 -2.70 33.78
CA ARG A 149 5.61 -2.87 33.36
C ARG A 149 4.74 -3.50 34.45
N TYR A 150 5.33 -4.33 35.30
CA TYR A 150 4.64 -5.01 36.41
C TYR A 150 4.53 -4.11 37.64
N TYR A 151 5.63 -3.46 38.03
CA TYR A 151 5.66 -2.59 39.20
C TYR A 151 5.02 -1.22 38.97
N PHE A 152 4.98 -0.75 37.72
CA PHE A 152 4.42 0.55 37.34
C PHE A 152 3.43 0.41 36.18
N PRO A 153 2.32 -0.34 36.34
CA PRO A 153 1.41 -0.63 35.24
C PRO A 153 0.86 0.68 34.62
N PHE A 154 1.00 0.82 33.29
CA PHE A 154 0.59 2.02 32.55
C PHE A 154 1.18 3.33 33.12
N GLY A 155 2.42 3.27 33.59
CA GLY A 155 3.11 4.42 34.17
C GLY A 155 2.58 4.86 35.54
N ARG A 156 1.76 4.04 36.21
CA ARG A 156 1.17 4.38 37.51
C ARG A 156 1.89 3.75 38.69
N PRO A 157 2.01 4.46 39.84
CA PRO A 157 1.67 5.88 40.02
C PRO A 157 2.57 6.81 39.19
N GLU A 158 2.01 7.94 38.75
CA GLU A 158 2.73 8.90 37.90
C GLU A 158 4.03 9.36 38.57
N GLY A 159 5.13 9.37 37.82
CA GLY A 159 6.46 9.74 38.32
C GLY A 159 7.15 8.71 39.23
N ALA A 160 6.50 7.60 39.61
CA ALA A 160 7.08 6.61 40.52
C ALA A 160 8.30 5.89 39.92
N LEU A 161 8.27 5.55 38.63
CA LEU A 161 9.42 4.96 37.93
C LEU A 161 10.60 5.94 37.84
N LYS A 162 10.32 7.22 37.56
CA LYS A 162 11.33 8.29 37.57
C LYS A 162 11.93 8.49 38.98
N GLY A 163 11.09 8.42 40.01
CA GLY A 163 11.53 8.39 41.40
C GLY A 163 12.44 7.21 41.70
N THR A 164 12.08 6.02 41.23
CA THR A 164 12.86 4.78 41.38
C THR A 164 14.25 4.91 40.74
N LEU A 165 14.34 5.45 39.53
CA LEU A 165 15.61 5.76 38.86
C LEU A 165 16.45 6.77 39.65
N SER A 166 15.80 7.83 40.17
CA SER A 166 16.46 8.85 40.99
C SER A 166 16.94 8.29 42.34
N LEU A 167 16.24 7.31 42.91
CA LEU A 167 16.68 6.61 44.13
C LEU A 167 17.88 5.73 43.83
N LEU A 168 17.86 5.00 42.71
CA LEU A 168 18.95 4.13 42.31
C LEU A 168 20.26 4.93 42.19
N GLU A 169 20.21 6.10 41.54
CA GLU A 169 21.35 7.02 41.47
C GLU A 169 21.90 7.35 42.87
N ARG A 170 21.03 7.74 43.81
CA ARG A 170 21.44 8.05 45.19
C ARG A 170 21.99 6.85 45.94
N VAL A 171 21.47 5.66 45.69
CA VAL A 171 21.94 4.40 46.30
C VAL A 171 23.33 4.03 45.77
N LEU A 172 23.67 4.41 44.54
CA LEU A 172 24.99 4.18 43.96
C LEU A 172 26.06 5.17 44.44
N MET A 173 25.67 6.32 45.00
CA MET A 173 26.62 7.29 45.54
C MET A 173 27.46 6.69 46.67
N LYS A 174 28.76 7.02 46.68
CA LYS A 174 29.72 6.59 47.72
C LYS A 174 29.55 7.40 49.01
N ASP A 175 29.24 8.69 48.87
CA ASP A 175 28.94 9.62 49.95
C ASP A 175 27.91 10.66 49.47
N ILE A 176 27.49 11.62 50.30
CA ILE A 176 26.43 12.61 49.92
C ILE A 176 26.95 13.72 48.99
N VAL A 177 28.26 13.95 48.96
CA VAL A 177 28.89 15.11 48.32
C VAL A 177 29.50 14.74 46.96
N THR A 178 29.90 13.49 46.81
CA THR A 178 30.48 12.93 45.59
C THR A 178 29.35 12.35 44.74
N PRO A 179 28.95 13.02 43.63
CA PRO A 179 28.00 12.44 42.70
C PRO A 179 28.56 11.14 42.14
N VAL A 180 27.68 10.17 41.92
CA VAL A 180 28.02 8.94 41.19
C VAL A 180 28.36 9.31 39.74
N ASP A 181 29.29 8.57 39.14
CA ASP A 181 29.57 8.71 37.71
C ASP A 181 28.30 8.36 36.92
N ALA A 182 27.91 9.25 36.00
CA ALA A 182 26.73 9.05 35.16
C ALA A 182 26.85 7.74 34.36
N ASP A 183 28.06 7.34 33.96
CA ASP A 183 28.31 6.09 33.25
C ASP A 183 28.06 4.85 34.13
N GLU A 184 28.29 4.95 35.44
CA GLU A 184 28.03 3.85 36.38
C GLU A 184 26.52 3.61 36.55
N VAL A 185 25.73 4.68 36.73
CA VAL A 185 24.26 4.60 36.77
C VAL A 185 23.73 4.05 35.46
N ARG A 186 24.22 4.60 34.34
CA ARG A 186 23.83 4.21 32.99
C ARG A 186 24.13 2.74 32.71
N LYS A 187 25.27 2.21 33.18
CA LYS A 187 25.60 0.78 33.08
C LYS A 187 24.62 -0.11 33.82
N VAL A 188 24.20 0.28 35.03
CA VAL A 188 23.20 -0.47 35.81
C VAL A 188 21.84 -0.43 35.11
N VAL A 189 21.40 0.75 34.67
CA VAL A 189 20.11 0.91 33.95
C VAL A 189 20.12 0.12 32.64
N ARG A 190 21.22 0.14 31.88
CA ARG A 190 21.38 -0.70 30.68
C ARG A 190 21.17 -2.17 31.02
N SER A 191 21.86 -2.69 32.03
CA SER A 191 21.71 -4.10 32.43
C SER A 191 20.27 -4.45 32.82
N CYS A 192 19.54 -3.55 33.49
CA CYS A 192 18.14 -3.74 33.82
C CYS A 192 17.25 -3.75 32.57
N LEU A 193 17.48 -2.84 31.63
CA LEU A 193 16.70 -2.73 30.39
C LEU A 193 17.00 -3.89 29.41
N GLU A 194 18.24 -4.35 29.32
CA GLU A 194 18.57 -5.56 28.55
C GLU A 194 17.81 -6.78 29.07
N GLU A 195 17.74 -6.93 30.40
CA GLU A 195 16.99 -8.04 31.00
C GLU A 195 15.48 -7.85 30.91
N ALA A 196 15.01 -6.61 31.01
CA ALA A 196 13.61 -6.25 30.78
C ALA A 196 13.16 -6.64 29.37
N ALA A 197 14.00 -6.39 28.35
CA ALA A 197 13.70 -6.75 26.97
C ALA A 197 13.48 -8.27 26.82
N ARG A 198 14.38 -9.07 27.42
CA ARG A 198 14.29 -10.55 27.39
C ARG A 198 13.03 -11.02 28.12
N LEU A 199 12.80 -10.53 29.33
CA LEU A 199 11.65 -10.91 30.15
C LEU A 199 10.31 -10.52 29.50
N ASN A 200 10.24 -9.31 28.95
CA ASN A 200 9.04 -8.82 28.26
C ASN A 200 8.72 -9.67 27.04
N TYR A 201 9.73 -10.03 26.24
CA TYR A 201 9.53 -10.92 25.09
C TYR A 201 9.09 -12.32 25.54
N SER A 202 9.82 -12.95 26.46
CA SER A 202 9.50 -14.30 26.95
C SER A 202 8.07 -14.40 27.48
N ARG A 203 7.59 -13.41 28.25
CA ARG A 203 6.21 -13.39 28.73
C ARG A 203 5.16 -13.38 27.62
N ILE A 204 5.43 -12.69 26.51
CA ILE A 204 4.54 -12.64 25.35
C ILE A 204 4.61 -13.95 24.58
N ALA A 205 5.83 -14.45 24.32
CA ALA A 205 6.06 -15.73 23.67
C ALA A 205 5.37 -16.89 24.41
N ASP A 206 5.45 -16.92 25.74
CA ASP A 206 4.78 -17.89 26.60
C ASP A 206 3.25 -17.75 26.52
N PHE A 207 2.74 -16.51 26.54
CA PHE A 207 1.30 -16.25 26.43
C PHE A 207 0.73 -16.69 25.08
N SER A 208 1.49 -16.49 24.00
CA SER A 208 1.14 -16.92 22.64
C SER A 208 1.44 -18.41 22.39
N ASN A 209 2.08 -19.09 23.35
CA ASN A 209 2.53 -20.48 23.24
C ASN A 209 3.36 -20.76 21.97
N ILE A 210 4.21 -19.79 21.59
CA ILE A 210 4.88 -19.82 20.27
C ILE A 210 5.85 -21.00 20.15
N GLU A 211 6.59 -21.33 21.22
CA GLU A 211 7.56 -22.44 21.20
C GLU A 211 6.88 -23.78 20.86
N GLU A 212 5.72 -24.07 21.45
CA GLU A 212 4.97 -25.30 21.18
C GLU A 212 4.44 -25.31 19.73
N ILE A 213 3.94 -24.17 19.23
CA ILE A 213 3.43 -24.06 17.87
C ILE A 213 4.55 -24.24 16.83
N VAL A 214 5.70 -23.61 17.04
CA VAL A 214 6.85 -23.70 16.14
C VAL A 214 7.39 -25.13 16.07
N GLN A 215 7.44 -25.83 17.21
CA GLN A 215 7.92 -27.21 17.30
C GLN A 215 6.89 -28.27 16.88
N SER A 216 5.60 -27.92 16.83
CA SER A 216 4.53 -28.86 16.45
C SER A 216 4.51 -29.22 14.96
N ASP A 217 3.82 -30.30 14.61
CA ASP A 217 3.60 -30.76 13.22
C ASP A 217 2.45 -30.01 12.51
N VAL A 218 2.08 -28.80 12.96
CA VAL A 218 1.03 -28.02 12.30
C VAL A 218 1.50 -27.46 10.94
N PRO A 219 0.57 -27.21 10.01
CA PRO A 219 0.89 -26.62 8.70
C PRO A 219 1.67 -25.31 8.81
N THR A 220 2.56 -25.06 7.85
CA THR A 220 3.43 -23.87 7.79
C THR A 220 2.66 -22.57 7.76
N GLU A 221 1.45 -22.57 7.19
CA GLU A 221 0.55 -21.41 7.15
C GLU A 221 0.08 -21.03 8.56
N LYS A 222 -0.27 -22.03 9.40
CA LYS A 222 -0.68 -21.78 10.79
C LYS A 222 0.47 -21.29 11.66
N LYS A 223 1.68 -21.80 11.42
CA LYS A 223 2.89 -21.31 12.10
C LYS A 223 3.13 -19.83 11.76
N LEU A 224 2.94 -19.48 10.49
CA LEU A 224 3.08 -18.11 10.02
C LEU A 224 2.01 -17.18 10.61
N GLU A 225 0.74 -17.57 10.60
CA GLU A 225 -0.35 -16.82 11.26
C GLU A 225 -0.01 -16.54 12.74
N SER A 226 0.56 -17.53 13.43
CA SER A 226 0.96 -17.40 14.84
C SER A 226 2.11 -16.40 15.03
N ILE A 227 3.07 -16.36 14.09
CA ILE A 227 4.15 -15.36 14.10
C ILE A 227 3.61 -13.96 13.76
N VAL A 228 2.65 -13.83 12.85
CA VAL A 228 1.99 -12.53 12.59
C VAL A 228 1.31 -12.03 13.85
N HIS A 229 0.54 -12.88 14.53
CA HIS A 229 -0.11 -12.51 15.78
C HIS A 229 0.89 -12.15 16.89
N LEU A 230 1.99 -12.90 17.00
CA LEU A 230 3.07 -12.57 17.93
C LEU A 230 3.70 -11.20 17.60
N ALA A 231 3.86 -10.87 16.32
CA ALA A 231 4.38 -9.56 15.88
C ALA A 231 3.44 -8.42 16.29
N GLU A 232 2.12 -8.58 16.13
CA GLU A 232 1.11 -7.61 16.57
C GLU A 232 1.22 -7.35 18.08
N MET A 233 1.27 -8.41 18.89
CA MET A 233 1.44 -8.31 20.34
C MET A 233 2.75 -7.62 20.72
N CYS A 234 3.84 -7.92 20.01
CA CYS A 234 5.14 -7.29 20.20
C CYS A 234 5.09 -5.77 19.92
N ILE A 235 4.45 -5.38 18.82
CA ILE A 235 4.23 -3.98 18.45
C ILE A 235 3.43 -3.27 19.55
N GLU A 236 2.31 -3.85 19.98
CA GLU A 236 1.45 -3.27 21.03
C GLU A 236 2.23 -3.04 22.33
N VAL A 237 3.04 -4.01 22.75
CA VAL A 237 3.86 -3.90 23.96
C VAL A 237 4.88 -2.78 23.86
N LEU A 238 5.58 -2.66 22.74
CA LEU A 238 6.57 -1.60 22.56
C LEU A 238 5.92 -0.22 22.44
N GLN A 239 4.76 -0.12 21.78
CA GLN A 239 3.99 1.13 21.74
C GLN A 239 3.50 1.55 23.13
N GLN A 240 3.01 0.62 23.95
CA GLN A 240 2.64 0.90 25.34
C GLN A 240 3.85 1.34 26.18
N ASN A 241 5.02 0.77 25.93
CA ASN A 241 6.24 1.20 26.61
C ASN A 241 6.59 2.65 26.26
N GLU A 242 6.51 3.00 24.97
CA GLU A 242 6.74 4.37 24.51
C GLU A 242 5.68 5.33 25.07
N GLU A 243 4.41 4.94 25.09
CA GLU A 243 3.32 5.79 25.56
C GLU A 243 3.38 6.06 27.08
N HIS A 244 3.70 5.05 27.88
CA HIS A 244 3.55 5.13 29.34
C HIS A 244 4.86 5.26 30.12
N HIS A 245 6.00 4.94 29.50
CA HIS A 245 7.28 4.84 30.21
C HIS A 245 8.41 5.69 29.61
N SER A 246 8.30 6.15 28.37
CA SER A 246 9.34 6.95 27.69
C SER A 246 9.75 8.19 28.50
N GLU A 247 8.80 8.90 29.12
CA GLU A 247 9.09 10.10 29.92
C GLU A 247 10.00 9.80 31.11
N ALA A 248 9.79 8.67 31.79
CA ALA A 248 10.63 8.26 32.92
C ALA A 248 12.07 7.95 32.49
N PHE A 249 12.25 7.49 31.25
CA PHE A 249 13.53 7.15 30.65
C PHE A 249 14.07 8.23 29.71
N ALA A 250 13.60 9.48 29.77
CA ALA A 250 14.05 10.54 28.85
C ALA A 250 15.58 10.74 28.81
N TRP A 251 16.27 10.55 29.94
CA TRP A 251 17.75 10.61 30.05
C TRP A 251 18.47 9.33 29.60
N PHE A 252 17.70 8.27 29.33
CA PHE A 252 18.12 6.93 28.91
C PHE A 252 17.41 6.51 27.61
N SER A 253 16.98 7.47 26.79
CA SER A 253 16.17 7.21 25.59
C SER A 253 16.87 6.26 24.62
N ASP A 254 18.18 6.40 24.45
CA ASP A 254 18.99 5.50 23.64
C ASP A 254 19.09 4.07 24.22
N LEU A 255 19.00 3.90 25.54
CA LEU A 255 18.88 2.57 26.16
C LEU A 255 17.50 1.94 25.94
N LEU A 256 16.43 2.74 25.80
CA LEU A 256 15.13 2.21 25.39
C LEU A 256 15.13 1.73 23.94
N VAL A 257 15.85 2.42 23.06
CA VAL A 257 16.09 1.94 21.69
C VAL A 257 16.87 0.63 21.71
N GLU A 258 17.93 0.53 22.52
CA GLU A 258 18.68 -0.73 22.72
C GLU A 258 17.80 -1.85 23.27
N HIS A 259 16.93 -1.56 24.24
CA HIS A 259 15.91 -2.49 24.75
C HIS A 259 15.01 -3.00 23.61
N ALA A 260 14.47 -2.11 22.78
CA ALA A 260 13.60 -2.47 21.67
C ALA A 260 14.34 -3.33 20.62
N GLU A 261 15.59 -3.03 20.31
CA GLU A 261 16.41 -3.84 19.39
C GLU A 261 16.71 -5.24 19.96
N ILE A 262 16.98 -5.38 21.26
CA ILE A 262 17.17 -6.69 21.91
C ILE A 262 15.87 -7.48 21.90
N PHE A 263 14.74 -6.82 22.17
CA PHE A 263 13.42 -7.41 22.13
C PHE A 263 13.12 -7.95 20.72
N TRP A 264 13.33 -7.14 19.68
CA TRP A 264 13.15 -7.56 18.29
C TRP A 264 14.12 -8.65 17.86
N ALA A 265 15.37 -8.64 18.35
CA ALA A 265 16.32 -9.71 18.11
C ALA A 265 15.85 -11.05 18.68
N LYS A 266 15.07 -11.06 19.76
CA LYS A 266 14.44 -12.29 20.28
C LYS A 266 13.29 -12.75 19.39
N PHE A 267 12.40 -11.85 19.00
CA PHE A 267 11.35 -12.12 18.01
C PHE A 267 11.91 -12.69 16.70
N ALA A 268 13.03 -12.14 16.23
CA ALA A 268 13.67 -12.55 14.98
C ALA A 268 14.04 -14.04 14.97
N VAL A 269 14.41 -14.64 16.11
CA VAL A 269 14.77 -16.06 16.20
C VAL A 269 13.57 -16.95 15.87
N ASP A 270 12.42 -16.66 16.47
CA ASP A 270 11.19 -17.43 16.24
C ASP A 270 10.64 -17.19 14.83
N MET A 271 10.66 -15.93 14.38
CA MET A 271 10.28 -15.56 13.02
C MET A 271 11.12 -16.32 11.97
N LEU A 272 12.45 -16.28 12.10
CA LEU A 272 13.35 -16.95 11.16
C LEU A 272 13.13 -18.46 11.14
N THR A 273 12.92 -19.08 12.29
CA THR A 273 12.62 -20.52 12.38
C THR A 273 11.37 -20.87 11.57
N VAL A 274 10.34 -20.02 11.56
CA VAL A 274 9.14 -20.26 10.76
C VAL A 274 9.35 -19.94 9.28
N LEU A 275 10.09 -18.89 8.95
CA LEU A 275 10.36 -18.48 7.57
C LEU A 275 11.27 -19.48 6.83
N GLU A 276 12.28 -20.03 7.50
CA GLU A 276 13.21 -21.01 6.91
C GLU A 276 12.53 -22.35 6.57
N ASN A 277 11.43 -22.67 7.25
CA ASN A 277 10.65 -23.88 7.02
C ASN A 277 9.53 -23.71 6.00
N GLN A 278 9.35 -22.51 5.43
CA GLN A 278 8.35 -22.29 4.39
C GLN A 278 8.75 -23.03 3.10
N PRO A 279 7.77 -23.59 2.36
CA PRO A 279 8.05 -24.14 1.03
C PRO A 279 8.63 -23.07 0.08
N PRO A 280 9.41 -23.45 -0.94
CA PRO A 280 9.89 -22.49 -1.93
C PRO A 280 8.74 -21.90 -2.75
N ASP A 281 8.93 -20.67 -3.23
CA ASP A 281 7.99 -19.94 -4.10
C ASP A 281 6.57 -19.74 -3.49
N VAL A 282 6.49 -19.62 -2.16
CA VAL A 282 5.29 -19.16 -1.42
C VAL A 282 5.48 -17.73 -0.92
N TRP A 283 4.37 -16.99 -0.81
CA TRP A 283 4.37 -15.53 -0.60
C TRP A 283 3.51 -15.07 0.58
N ASP A 284 2.97 -16.02 1.34
CA ASP A 284 2.08 -15.76 2.47
C ASP A 284 2.80 -15.01 3.62
N SER A 285 4.13 -14.90 3.56
CA SER A 285 4.98 -14.16 4.50
C SER A 285 5.03 -12.65 4.24
N PHE A 286 4.60 -12.16 3.08
CA PHE A 286 4.66 -10.72 2.79
C PHE A 286 3.77 -9.84 3.70
N PRO A 287 2.58 -10.26 4.15
CA PRO A 287 1.83 -9.54 5.17
C PRO A 287 2.61 -9.32 6.48
N LEU A 288 3.42 -10.31 6.90
CA LEU A 288 4.30 -10.16 8.07
C LEU A 288 5.35 -9.08 7.83
N PHE A 289 5.99 -9.08 6.66
CA PHE A 289 6.95 -8.05 6.28
C PHE A 289 6.30 -6.67 6.27
N GLN A 290 5.13 -6.52 5.66
CA GLN A 290 4.41 -5.26 5.56
C GLN A 290 4.06 -4.70 6.95
N LEU A 291 3.49 -5.55 7.83
CA LEU A 291 3.17 -5.20 9.22
C LEU A 291 4.40 -4.65 9.97
N LEU A 292 5.51 -5.39 9.93
CA LEU A 292 6.74 -5.01 10.62
C LEU A 292 7.38 -3.76 10.01
N ASN A 293 7.45 -3.68 8.68
CA ASN A 293 8.05 -2.56 7.97
C ASN A 293 7.26 -1.25 8.21
N ASP A 294 5.93 -1.30 8.16
CA ASP A 294 5.07 -0.14 8.41
C ASP A 294 5.25 0.40 9.84
N TYR A 295 5.31 -0.50 10.83
CA TYR A 295 5.63 -0.13 12.21
C TYR A 295 7.03 0.49 12.32
N LEU A 296 8.07 -0.19 11.83
CA LEU A 296 9.46 0.24 11.97
C LEU A 296 9.77 1.53 11.20
N ARG A 297 9.09 1.79 10.09
CA ARG A 297 9.21 3.06 9.34
C ARG A 297 8.59 4.24 10.09
N SER A 298 7.54 4.00 10.87
CA SER A 298 6.86 5.06 11.63
C SER A 298 7.69 5.55 12.82
N ASP A 299 8.56 4.68 13.36
CA ASP A 299 9.43 4.99 14.49
C ASP A 299 10.76 5.59 14.02
N ALA A 300 11.08 6.81 14.47
CA ALA A 300 12.28 7.53 14.03
C ALA A 300 13.60 6.88 14.50
N ASN A 301 13.57 6.13 15.60
CA ASN A 301 14.74 5.51 16.22
C ASN A 301 14.98 4.08 15.73
N LEU A 302 13.90 3.35 15.38
CA LEU A 302 13.98 1.97 14.86
C LEU A 302 14.03 1.92 13.33
N ARG A 303 13.66 2.99 12.64
CA ARG A 303 13.83 3.11 11.19
C ARG A 303 15.29 2.98 10.81
N SER A 304 15.60 2.04 9.93
CA SER A 304 16.98 1.66 9.56
C SER A 304 17.83 1.12 10.73
N GLY A 305 17.19 0.69 11.82
CA GLY A 305 17.81 -0.03 12.94
C GLY A 305 18.29 -1.44 12.55
N LYS A 306 18.87 -2.17 13.51
CA LYS A 306 19.50 -3.48 13.23
C LYS A 306 18.46 -4.50 12.80
N PHE A 307 17.36 -4.62 13.53
CA PHE A 307 16.28 -5.54 13.16
C PHE A 307 15.63 -5.16 11.82
N HIS A 308 15.45 -3.87 11.55
CA HIS A 308 14.87 -3.40 10.28
C HIS A 308 15.76 -3.77 9.08
N GLN A 309 17.08 -3.62 9.21
CA GLN A 309 18.03 -4.06 8.19
C GLN A 309 17.98 -5.58 8.01
N GLN A 310 17.92 -6.35 9.10
CA GLN A 310 17.79 -7.80 9.05
C GLN A 310 16.49 -8.22 8.33
N LEU A 311 15.36 -7.58 8.63
CA LEU A 311 14.08 -7.83 7.98
C LEU A 311 14.17 -7.57 6.46
N ARG A 312 14.76 -6.44 6.07
CA ARG A 312 15.01 -6.11 4.67
C ARG A 312 15.83 -7.21 3.99
N ASP A 313 16.92 -7.63 4.60
CA ASP A 313 17.87 -8.58 3.99
C ASP A 313 17.25 -9.99 3.84
N ILE A 314 16.33 -10.38 4.72
CA ILE A 314 15.57 -11.64 4.64
C ILE A 314 14.58 -11.61 3.45
N PHE A 315 13.82 -10.52 3.31
CA PHE A 315 12.73 -10.45 2.32
C PHE A 315 13.18 -10.00 0.94
N ALA A 316 14.35 -9.35 0.81
CA ALA A 316 14.88 -8.88 -0.47
C ALA A 316 14.96 -9.97 -1.54
N PRO A 317 15.58 -11.15 -1.28
CA PRO A 317 15.62 -12.23 -2.28
C PRO A 317 14.23 -12.79 -2.60
N GLN A 318 13.30 -12.79 -1.65
CA GLN A 318 11.92 -13.26 -1.87
C GLN A 318 11.18 -12.31 -2.83
N VAL A 319 11.29 -11.00 -2.63
CA VAL A 319 10.68 -9.99 -3.51
C VAL A 319 11.26 -10.07 -4.92
N VAL A 320 12.58 -10.21 -5.06
CA VAL A 320 13.22 -10.40 -6.39
C VAL A 320 12.68 -11.66 -7.08
N ARG A 321 12.66 -12.79 -6.35
CA ARG A 321 12.17 -14.06 -6.88
C ARG A 321 10.69 -13.99 -7.30
N TYR A 322 9.87 -13.31 -6.51
CA TYR A 322 8.46 -13.08 -6.83
C TYR A 322 8.31 -12.31 -8.15
N VAL A 323 9.05 -11.21 -8.31
CA VAL A 323 9.04 -10.42 -9.56
C VAL A 323 9.54 -11.24 -10.75
N ASP A 324 10.61 -12.03 -10.60
CA ASP A 324 11.12 -12.91 -11.67
C ASP A 324 10.06 -13.92 -12.17
N LEU A 325 9.34 -14.54 -11.22
CA LEU A 325 8.31 -15.53 -11.52
C LEU A 325 7.06 -14.87 -12.11
N MET A 326 6.69 -13.69 -11.63
CA MET A 326 5.58 -12.93 -12.17
C MET A 326 5.89 -12.44 -13.59
N GLU A 327 7.10 -11.96 -13.86
CA GLU A 327 7.56 -11.59 -15.20
C GLU A 327 7.41 -12.77 -16.18
N SER A 328 7.90 -13.95 -15.78
CA SER A 328 7.81 -15.18 -16.57
C SER A 328 6.36 -15.63 -16.79
N SER A 329 5.53 -15.56 -15.74
CA SER A 329 4.11 -15.92 -15.76
C SER A 329 3.31 -15.01 -16.69
N ILE A 330 3.53 -13.70 -16.60
CA ILE A 330 2.88 -12.70 -17.45
C ILE A 330 3.32 -12.90 -18.91
N ALA A 331 4.61 -13.06 -19.18
CA ALA A 331 5.13 -13.33 -20.52
C ALA A 331 4.50 -14.58 -21.15
N GLN A 332 4.38 -15.67 -20.38
CA GLN A 332 3.76 -16.90 -20.83
C GLN A 332 2.25 -16.73 -21.07
N SER A 333 1.58 -15.95 -20.21
CA SER A 333 0.16 -15.60 -20.35
C SER A 333 -0.11 -14.85 -21.65
N ILE A 334 0.75 -13.89 -22.01
CA ILE A 334 0.66 -13.17 -23.29
C ILE A 334 0.80 -14.15 -24.45
N HIS A 335 1.80 -15.04 -24.41
CA HIS A 335 2.02 -15.98 -25.51
C HIS A 335 0.83 -16.92 -25.71
N LYS A 336 0.39 -17.62 -24.66
CA LYS A 336 -0.72 -18.58 -24.72
C LYS A 336 -2.08 -17.93 -24.93
N GLY A 337 -2.28 -16.74 -24.35
CA GLY A 337 -3.54 -15.98 -24.43
C GLY A 337 -3.80 -15.51 -25.85
N PHE A 338 -2.86 -14.75 -26.43
CA PHE A 338 -3.03 -14.20 -27.78
C PHE A 338 -3.02 -15.26 -28.89
N GLU A 339 -2.38 -16.42 -28.70
CA GLU A 339 -2.49 -17.55 -29.65
C GLU A 339 -3.89 -18.14 -29.74
N LYS A 340 -4.63 -18.14 -28.62
CA LYS A 340 -5.98 -18.70 -28.52
C LYS A 340 -7.08 -17.64 -28.54
N GLU A 341 -6.69 -16.39 -28.77
CA GLU A 341 -7.59 -15.24 -28.69
C GLU A 341 -8.64 -15.32 -29.81
N ARG A 342 -9.90 -15.12 -29.43
CA ARG A 342 -11.04 -15.09 -30.35
C ARG A 342 -11.39 -13.69 -30.80
N TRP A 343 -10.74 -12.68 -30.24
CA TRP A 343 -10.96 -11.26 -30.56
C TRP A 343 -12.42 -10.84 -30.32
N THR A 344 -13.00 -11.38 -29.25
CA THR A 344 -14.27 -10.90 -28.71
C THR A 344 -14.00 -9.76 -27.76
N LEU A 345 -14.82 -8.72 -27.83
CA LEU A 345 -14.70 -7.58 -26.95
C LEU A 345 -14.88 -7.98 -25.48
N LYS A 346 -13.95 -7.56 -24.63
CA LYS A 346 -14.03 -7.63 -23.18
C LYS A 346 -13.38 -6.37 -22.61
N GLY A 347 -14.11 -5.61 -21.80
CA GLY A 347 -13.60 -4.33 -21.30
C GLY A 347 -13.35 -3.34 -22.44
N ALA A 348 -12.17 -2.74 -22.46
CA ALA A 348 -11.74 -1.78 -23.48
C ALA A 348 -10.98 -2.44 -24.65
N GLY A 349 -10.67 -3.74 -24.58
CA GLY A 349 -9.95 -4.47 -25.61
C GLY A 349 -10.42 -5.91 -25.77
N CYS A 350 -9.48 -6.86 -25.76
CA CYS A 350 -9.74 -8.29 -25.81
C CYS A 350 -9.48 -8.96 -24.46
N SER A 351 -9.89 -10.22 -24.34
CA SER A 351 -9.75 -10.94 -23.07
C SER A 351 -8.32 -11.06 -22.57
N SER A 352 -7.37 -11.27 -23.50
CA SER A 352 -5.95 -11.40 -23.21
C SER A 352 -5.28 -10.07 -22.84
N SER A 353 -5.71 -8.95 -23.44
CA SER A 353 -5.15 -7.63 -23.12
C SER A 353 -5.62 -7.14 -21.75
N GLU A 354 -6.89 -7.32 -21.41
CA GLU A 354 -7.42 -6.95 -20.09
C GLU A 354 -6.75 -7.73 -18.97
N ASP A 355 -6.56 -9.04 -19.14
CA ASP A 355 -5.86 -9.88 -18.16
C ASP A 355 -4.39 -9.46 -18.00
N LEU A 356 -3.71 -9.10 -19.10
CA LEU A 356 -2.36 -8.55 -19.05
C LEU A 356 -2.29 -7.24 -18.24
N LEU A 357 -3.15 -6.28 -18.58
CA LEU A 357 -3.15 -4.96 -17.92
C LEU A 357 -3.44 -5.11 -16.44
N TRP A 358 -4.44 -5.92 -16.08
CA TRP A 358 -4.76 -6.21 -14.68
C TRP A 358 -3.58 -6.82 -13.92
N LYS A 359 -2.86 -7.80 -14.51
CA LYS A 359 -1.68 -8.43 -13.88
C LYS A 359 -0.55 -7.43 -13.64
N LEU A 360 -0.26 -6.56 -14.61
CA LEU A 360 0.78 -5.53 -14.47
C LEU A 360 0.42 -4.52 -13.38
N GLU A 361 -0.83 -4.04 -13.35
CA GLU A 361 -1.32 -3.09 -12.34
C GLU A 361 -1.31 -3.69 -10.93
N ALA A 362 -1.76 -4.95 -10.80
CA ALA A 362 -1.77 -5.66 -9.52
C ALA A 362 -0.35 -5.83 -8.96
N LEU A 363 0.61 -6.19 -9.83
CA LEU A 363 2.01 -6.35 -9.44
C LEU A 363 2.66 -5.02 -9.02
N GLN A 364 2.42 -3.93 -9.77
CA GLN A 364 2.93 -2.61 -9.39
C GLN A 364 2.34 -2.12 -8.06
N SER A 365 1.03 -2.29 -7.87
CA SER A 365 0.37 -1.95 -6.61
C SER A 365 0.95 -2.76 -5.45
N PHE A 366 1.09 -4.07 -5.62
CA PHE A 366 1.65 -4.96 -4.60
C PHE A 366 3.05 -4.52 -4.18
N ILE A 367 3.96 -4.26 -5.13
CA ILE A 367 5.32 -3.83 -4.82
C ILE A 367 5.36 -2.44 -4.17
N SER A 368 4.50 -1.52 -4.60
CA SER A 368 4.37 -0.20 -3.96
C SER A 368 3.93 -0.33 -2.49
N ASP A 369 2.97 -1.21 -2.22
CA ASP A 369 2.40 -1.44 -0.89
C ASP A 369 3.39 -2.11 0.09
N LEU A 370 4.45 -2.75 -0.42
CA LEU A 370 5.55 -3.27 0.42
C LEU A 370 6.37 -2.16 1.07
N HIS A 371 6.26 -0.91 0.61
CA HIS A 371 6.84 0.24 1.32
C HIS A 371 8.36 0.11 1.55
N TRP A 372 9.07 -0.48 0.59
CA TRP A 372 10.43 -0.96 0.76
C TRP A 372 11.38 0.08 1.40
N PRO A 373 12.10 -0.27 2.48
CA PRO A 373 12.81 0.71 3.29
C PRO A 373 14.09 1.26 2.66
N ASP A 374 14.72 0.51 1.75
CA ASP A 374 15.92 0.94 1.04
C ASP A 374 15.53 1.69 -0.25
N PRO A 375 15.74 3.03 -0.32
CA PRO A 375 15.30 3.81 -1.46
C PRO A 375 15.98 3.39 -2.77
N VAL A 376 17.23 2.91 -2.72
CA VAL A 376 17.98 2.51 -3.92
C VAL A 376 17.39 1.22 -4.49
N PHE A 377 17.11 0.24 -3.63
CA PHE A 377 16.48 -1.00 -4.07
C PHE A 377 15.03 -0.78 -4.50
N ALA A 378 14.28 0.09 -3.80
CA ALA A 378 12.91 0.44 -4.16
C ALA A 378 12.84 1.08 -5.55
N GLU A 379 13.74 2.02 -5.84
CA GLU A 379 13.85 2.66 -7.16
C GLU A 379 14.25 1.63 -8.24
N HIS A 380 15.23 0.76 -7.96
CA HIS A 380 15.61 -0.31 -8.89
C HIS A 380 14.43 -1.24 -9.22
N LEU A 381 13.64 -1.61 -8.21
CA LEU A 381 12.48 -2.48 -8.36
C LEU A 381 11.36 -1.80 -9.16
N ASP A 382 11.05 -0.54 -8.85
CA ASP A 382 10.09 0.28 -9.60
C ASP A 382 10.49 0.43 -11.08
N ASN A 383 11.77 0.75 -11.34
CA ASN A 383 12.32 0.85 -12.68
C ASN A 383 12.18 -0.47 -13.45
N ARG A 384 12.49 -1.59 -12.79
CA ARG A 384 12.35 -2.92 -13.37
C ARG A 384 10.90 -3.25 -13.74
N LEU A 385 9.93 -2.95 -12.87
CA LEU A 385 8.52 -3.19 -13.15
C LEU A 385 8.01 -2.37 -14.33
N LYS A 386 8.50 -1.13 -14.49
CA LYS A 386 8.15 -0.24 -15.61
C LYS A 386 8.71 -0.75 -16.94
N LEU A 387 9.97 -1.20 -16.95
CA LEU A 387 10.58 -1.83 -18.13
C LEU A 387 9.84 -3.11 -18.52
N MET A 388 9.55 -3.97 -17.55
CA MET A 388 8.75 -5.17 -17.78
C MET A 388 7.37 -4.82 -18.33
N ALA A 389 6.67 -3.83 -17.78
CA ALA A 389 5.37 -3.40 -18.30
C ALA A 389 5.48 -2.95 -19.77
N ALA A 390 6.47 -2.12 -20.10
CA ALA A 390 6.73 -1.67 -21.47
C ALA A 390 6.94 -2.87 -22.43
N ASP A 391 7.83 -3.81 -22.08
CA ASP A 391 8.13 -4.99 -22.89
C ASP A 391 6.89 -5.86 -23.12
N MET A 392 6.06 -6.05 -22.08
CA MET A 392 4.84 -6.84 -22.15
C MET A 392 3.75 -6.16 -23.01
N LEU A 393 3.60 -4.83 -22.91
CA LEU A 393 2.69 -4.05 -23.76
C LEU A 393 3.11 -4.13 -25.23
N GLU A 394 4.41 -3.97 -25.53
CA GLU A 394 4.92 -4.13 -26.89
C GLU A 394 4.69 -5.55 -27.42
N ALA A 395 4.93 -6.56 -26.59
CA ALA A 395 4.74 -7.97 -26.95
C ALA A 395 3.28 -8.30 -27.28
N ALA A 396 2.33 -7.67 -26.56
CA ALA A 396 0.90 -7.74 -26.87
C ALA A 396 0.59 -7.03 -28.19
N GLY A 397 1.07 -5.79 -28.38
CA GLY A 397 0.89 -5.03 -29.63
C GLY A 397 1.42 -5.77 -30.87
N LYS A 398 2.62 -6.37 -30.78
CA LYS A 398 3.23 -7.19 -31.86
C LYS A 398 2.33 -8.36 -32.27
N ARG A 399 1.66 -8.99 -31.31
CA ARG A 399 0.73 -10.11 -31.57
C ARG A 399 -0.59 -9.62 -32.18
N THR A 400 -1.10 -8.48 -31.72
CA THR A 400 -2.29 -7.84 -32.29
C THR A 400 -2.10 -7.51 -33.77
N VAL A 401 -0.99 -6.87 -34.15
CA VAL A 401 -0.72 -6.55 -35.56
C VAL A 401 -0.48 -7.80 -36.41
N SER A 402 0.17 -8.84 -35.87
CA SER A 402 0.37 -10.11 -36.57
C SER A 402 -0.96 -10.84 -36.83
N ALA A 403 -1.89 -10.79 -35.88
CA ALA A 403 -3.22 -11.36 -36.04
C ALA A 403 -4.03 -10.58 -37.08
N PHE A 404 -3.96 -9.24 -37.05
CA PHE A 404 -4.56 -8.37 -38.06
C PHE A 404 -4.07 -8.72 -39.48
N GLU A 405 -2.75 -8.78 -39.68
CA GLU A 405 -2.17 -9.09 -41.00
C GLU A 405 -2.61 -10.47 -41.51
N THR A 406 -2.83 -11.43 -40.60
CA THR A 406 -3.31 -12.77 -40.95
C THR A 406 -4.77 -12.77 -41.37
N ILE A 407 -5.63 -12.02 -40.67
CA ILE A 407 -7.06 -11.87 -41.03
C ILE A 407 -7.17 -11.14 -42.37
N MET A 408 -6.47 -10.01 -42.53
CA MET A 408 -6.56 -9.19 -43.73
C MET A 408 -6.01 -9.86 -44.99
N LYS A 409 -5.16 -10.88 -44.88
CA LYS A 409 -4.72 -11.69 -46.04
C LYS A 409 -5.83 -12.57 -46.60
N ARG A 410 -6.87 -12.88 -45.82
CA ARG A 410 -7.95 -13.81 -46.18
C ARG A 410 -9.26 -13.12 -46.59
N THR A 411 -9.35 -11.80 -46.45
CA THR A 411 -10.57 -11.05 -46.73
C THR A 411 -10.75 -10.74 -48.22
N SER A 412 -12.00 -10.61 -48.67
CA SER A 412 -12.33 -10.28 -50.07
C SER A 412 -11.88 -8.86 -50.45
N LYS A 413 -11.79 -8.61 -51.77
CA LYS A 413 -11.49 -7.29 -52.37
C LYS A 413 -12.68 -6.75 -53.16
N SER A 414 -13.88 -7.21 -52.85
CA SER A 414 -15.12 -6.86 -53.55
C SER A 414 -16.02 -6.01 -52.68
N THR A 415 -17.11 -5.50 -53.26
CA THR A 415 -18.12 -4.66 -52.58
C THR A 415 -18.90 -5.41 -51.50
N ASP A 416 -18.79 -6.73 -51.42
CA ASP A 416 -19.31 -7.55 -50.33
C ASP A 416 -18.41 -7.54 -49.07
N PHE A 417 -17.24 -6.89 -49.13
CA PHE A 417 -16.32 -6.84 -48.00
C PHE A 417 -16.92 -6.05 -46.85
N LEU A 418 -17.07 -6.69 -45.70
CA LEU A 418 -17.39 -6.06 -44.43
C LEU A 418 -16.20 -6.24 -43.49
N LEU A 419 -15.77 -5.16 -42.84
CA LEU A 419 -14.67 -5.19 -41.87
C LEU A 419 -15.00 -6.19 -40.75
N PRO A 420 -14.18 -7.23 -40.55
CA PRO A 420 -14.42 -8.20 -39.48
C PRO A 420 -14.44 -7.53 -38.11
N VAL A 421 -15.39 -7.90 -37.25
CA VAL A 421 -15.52 -7.35 -35.89
C VAL A 421 -14.23 -7.54 -35.08
N GLU A 422 -13.54 -8.65 -35.33
CA GLU A 422 -12.26 -8.99 -34.72
C GLU A 422 -11.20 -7.90 -34.97
N VAL A 423 -11.20 -7.28 -36.15
CA VAL A 423 -10.28 -6.18 -36.49
C VAL A 423 -10.63 -4.90 -35.72
N CYS A 424 -11.92 -4.63 -35.50
CA CYS A 424 -12.34 -3.53 -34.63
C CYS A 424 -11.88 -3.76 -33.18
N VAL A 425 -11.98 -5.00 -32.67
CA VAL A 425 -11.47 -5.37 -31.34
C VAL A 425 -9.95 -5.25 -31.25
N MET A 426 -9.21 -5.57 -32.32
CA MET A 426 -7.76 -5.35 -32.39
C MET A 426 -7.40 -3.86 -32.28
N LEU A 427 -8.14 -2.97 -32.95
CA LEU A 427 -7.94 -1.52 -32.82
C LEU A 427 -8.23 -1.03 -31.40
N ASN A 428 -9.35 -1.44 -30.81
CA ASN A 428 -9.67 -1.12 -29.41
C ASN A 428 -8.58 -1.64 -28.46
N THR A 429 -8.03 -2.83 -28.72
CA THR A 429 -6.91 -3.38 -27.95
C THR A 429 -5.68 -2.47 -28.04
N CYS A 430 -5.33 -1.96 -29.21
CA CYS A 430 -4.21 -1.01 -29.35
C CYS A 430 -4.46 0.29 -28.59
N VAL A 431 -5.67 0.84 -28.64
CA VAL A 431 -6.05 2.05 -27.87
C VAL A 431 -5.93 1.78 -26.37
N SER A 432 -6.44 0.66 -25.89
CA SER A 432 -6.37 0.25 -24.49
C SER A 432 -4.91 0.11 -24.02
N LEU A 433 -4.07 -0.59 -24.78
CA LEU A 433 -2.64 -0.72 -24.47
C LEU A 433 -1.94 0.65 -24.42
N LYS A 434 -2.24 1.54 -25.37
CA LYS A 434 -1.67 2.90 -25.43
C LYS A 434 -2.10 3.72 -24.22
N ALA A 435 -3.39 3.71 -23.87
CA ALA A 435 -3.91 4.43 -22.71
C ALA A 435 -3.24 3.98 -21.39
N SER A 436 -2.81 2.73 -21.30
CA SER A 436 -2.12 2.19 -20.12
C SER A 436 -0.63 2.53 -20.04
N VAL A 437 0.01 3.00 -21.12
CA VAL A 437 1.46 3.33 -21.13
C VAL A 437 1.80 4.37 -20.07
N PHE A 438 1.04 5.47 -20.03
CA PHE A 438 1.28 6.54 -19.06
C PHE A 438 1.10 6.05 -17.61
N LYS A 439 0.14 5.16 -17.36
CA LYS A 439 -0.11 4.62 -16.03
C LYS A 439 0.99 3.65 -15.57
N LEU A 440 1.43 2.77 -16.46
CA LEU A 440 2.31 1.65 -16.13
C LEU A 440 3.80 1.91 -16.34
N CYS A 441 4.16 2.84 -17.21
CA CYS A 441 5.55 3.02 -17.67
C CYS A 441 6.16 4.37 -17.25
N THR A 442 5.41 5.27 -16.61
CA THR A 442 5.91 6.59 -16.21
C THR A 442 6.82 6.48 -14.98
N MET A 443 8.07 6.92 -15.13
CA MET A 443 9.04 6.94 -14.03
C MET A 443 8.78 8.11 -13.07
N GLY A 444 9.05 7.90 -11.78
CA GLY A 444 9.15 9.01 -10.82
C GLY A 444 10.37 9.88 -11.13
N ALA A 445 10.36 11.14 -10.70
CA ALA A 445 11.29 12.20 -11.11
C ALA A 445 12.78 11.78 -11.19
N GLY A 446 13.41 11.95 -12.37
CA GLY A 446 14.83 11.69 -12.64
C GLY A 446 15.27 12.11 -14.06
N GLU A 447 16.57 12.14 -14.38
CA GLU A 447 17.10 12.69 -15.64
C GLU A 447 16.75 11.89 -16.91
N ASN A 448 16.31 10.63 -16.78
CA ASN A 448 15.87 9.76 -17.90
C ASN A 448 14.35 9.54 -17.95
N MET A 449 13.57 10.42 -17.30
CA MET A 449 12.13 10.29 -17.03
C MET A 449 11.26 10.00 -18.26
N HIS A 450 11.69 10.39 -19.46
CA HIS A 450 10.86 10.36 -20.68
C HIS A 450 11.21 9.30 -21.72
N GLU A 451 12.30 8.55 -21.57
CA GLU A 451 12.78 7.80 -22.74
C GLU A 451 11.96 6.51 -23.00
N TYR A 452 11.55 5.79 -21.97
CA TYR A 452 10.89 4.48 -22.14
C TYR A 452 9.40 4.58 -22.45
N HIS A 453 8.64 5.38 -21.67
CA HIS A 453 7.21 5.52 -21.95
C HIS A 453 6.96 6.18 -23.30
N THR A 454 7.76 7.17 -23.72
CA THR A 454 7.65 7.77 -25.05
C THR A 454 7.97 6.75 -26.14
N LYS A 455 9.01 5.94 -26.00
CA LYS A 455 9.32 4.86 -26.98
C LYS A 455 8.18 3.85 -27.10
N THR A 456 7.62 3.38 -25.99
CA THR A 456 6.51 2.42 -26.01
C THR A 456 5.24 3.04 -26.57
N ASP A 457 4.94 4.31 -26.23
CA ASP A 457 3.80 5.05 -26.78
C ASP A 457 3.91 5.22 -28.30
N GLU A 458 5.08 5.67 -28.79
CA GLU A 458 5.39 5.79 -30.22
C GLU A 458 5.31 4.44 -30.95
N PHE A 459 5.79 3.36 -30.31
CA PHE A 459 5.73 2.01 -30.86
C PHE A 459 4.28 1.53 -31.03
N LEU A 460 3.45 1.69 -29.99
CA LEU A 460 2.04 1.30 -30.02
C LEU A 460 1.23 2.18 -30.98
N GLU A 461 1.52 3.48 -31.06
CA GLU A 461 0.95 4.37 -32.06
C GLU A 461 1.32 3.93 -33.48
N GLY A 462 2.57 3.52 -33.70
CA GLY A 462 3.02 2.93 -34.96
C GLY A 462 2.23 1.66 -35.32
N ILE A 463 1.91 0.81 -34.35
CA ILE A 463 1.05 -0.37 -34.56
C ILE A 463 -0.38 0.04 -34.91
N GLN A 464 -0.98 0.96 -34.15
CA GLN A 464 -2.33 1.45 -34.41
C GLN A 464 -2.43 2.04 -35.83
N SER A 465 -1.45 2.87 -36.22
CA SER A 465 -1.36 3.46 -37.56
C SER A 465 -1.20 2.41 -38.66
N ARG A 466 -0.41 1.33 -38.43
CA ARG A 466 -0.29 0.21 -39.37
C ARG A 466 -1.62 -0.53 -39.57
N ILE A 467 -2.37 -0.78 -38.51
CA ILE A 467 -3.69 -1.44 -38.59
C ILE A 467 -4.67 -0.55 -39.35
N THR A 468 -4.80 0.71 -38.94
CA THR A 468 -5.67 1.71 -39.61
C THR A 468 -5.32 1.86 -41.09
N GLY A 469 -4.02 2.01 -41.41
CA GLY A 469 -3.54 2.10 -42.79
C GLY A 469 -3.83 0.85 -43.62
N GLY A 470 -3.74 -0.34 -43.01
CA GLY A 470 -4.10 -1.60 -43.67
C GLY A 470 -5.60 -1.71 -43.98
N ILE A 471 -6.47 -1.22 -43.10
CA ILE A 471 -7.92 -1.15 -43.33
C ILE A 471 -8.22 -0.20 -44.49
N ILE A 472 -7.67 1.01 -44.45
CA ILE A 472 -7.86 2.02 -45.51
C ILE A 472 -7.34 1.50 -46.85
N THR A 473 -6.21 0.81 -46.86
CA THR A 473 -5.65 0.18 -48.06
C THR A 473 -6.62 -0.85 -48.62
N ARG A 474 -7.19 -1.73 -47.77
CA ARG A 474 -8.19 -2.72 -48.19
C ARG A 474 -9.44 -2.07 -48.78
N PHE A 475 -9.97 -1.02 -48.15
CA PHE A 475 -11.11 -0.28 -48.69
C PHE A 475 -10.79 0.42 -50.03
N GLY A 476 -9.56 0.92 -50.18
CA GLY A 476 -9.06 1.47 -51.44
C GLY A 476 -8.99 0.42 -52.55
N GLU A 477 -8.53 -0.80 -52.26
CA GLU A 477 -8.49 -1.91 -53.25
C GLU A 477 -9.89 -2.28 -53.76
N VAL A 478 -10.93 -2.21 -52.91
CA VAL A 478 -12.33 -2.42 -53.33
C VAL A 478 -12.77 -1.37 -54.36
N LEU A 479 -12.43 -0.10 -54.11
CA LEU A 479 -12.72 1.00 -55.03
C LEU A 479 -11.94 0.87 -56.34
N GLU A 480 -10.64 0.55 -56.27
CA GLU A 480 -9.81 0.31 -57.46
C GLU A 480 -10.41 -0.82 -58.32
N GLY A 481 -10.87 -1.91 -57.69
CA GLY A 481 -11.58 -3.00 -58.38
C GLY A 481 -12.86 -2.53 -59.10
N LEU A 482 -13.63 -1.64 -58.46
CA LEU A 482 -14.80 -1.01 -59.08
C LEU A 482 -14.41 -0.10 -60.26
N LEU A 483 -13.37 0.72 -60.12
CA LEU A 483 -12.89 1.59 -61.19
C LEU A 483 -12.39 0.79 -62.40
N VAL A 484 -11.76 -0.37 -62.18
CA VAL A 484 -11.39 -1.32 -63.24
C VAL A 484 -12.62 -1.92 -63.93
N ARG A 485 -13.69 -2.24 -63.19
CA ARG A 485 -14.97 -2.66 -63.78
C ARG A 485 -15.59 -1.55 -64.63
N LEU A 486 -15.60 -0.31 -64.13
CA LEU A 486 -16.12 0.85 -64.84
C LEU A 486 -15.31 1.16 -66.10
N ALA A 487 -13.98 0.99 -66.09
CA ALA A 487 -13.11 1.18 -67.26
C ALA A 487 -13.49 0.29 -68.46
N ARG A 488 -14.22 -0.82 -68.26
CA ARG A 488 -14.68 -1.69 -69.37
C ARG A 488 -15.72 -1.03 -70.28
N TYR A 489 -16.34 0.06 -69.82
CA TYR A 489 -17.36 0.81 -70.57
C TYR A 489 -16.79 1.95 -71.42
N ASP A 490 -15.46 2.08 -71.51
CA ASP A 490 -14.84 3.10 -72.36
C ASP A 490 -15.26 2.92 -73.82
N GLU A 491 -15.54 4.03 -74.52
CA GLU A 491 -16.07 4.03 -75.90
C GLU A 491 -15.16 3.25 -76.90
N THR A 492 -13.89 3.04 -76.56
CA THR A 492 -12.87 2.31 -77.36
C THR A 492 -12.77 0.81 -77.05
N ALA A 493 -13.48 0.30 -76.03
CA ALA A 493 -13.47 -1.12 -75.70
C ALA A 493 -14.42 -1.91 -76.63
N MET A 494 -13.97 -3.05 -77.16
CA MET A 494 -14.69 -3.92 -78.14
C MET A 494 -16.07 -4.45 -77.69
N PHE A 495 -16.52 -4.12 -76.47
CA PHE A 495 -17.79 -4.57 -75.87
C PHE A 495 -18.79 -3.44 -75.60
N SER A 496 -18.46 -2.17 -75.90
CA SER A 496 -19.32 -1.00 -75.61
C SER A 496 -20.70 -1.08 -76.30
N SER A 497 -20.79 -1.74 -77.45
CA SER A 497 -22.02 -1.87 -78.24
C SER A 497 -22.96 -3.01 -77.79
N ILE A 498 -22.44 -4.05 -77.11
CA ILE A 498 -23.27 -5.19 -76.65
C ILE A 498 -23.88 -4.91 -75.26
N LEU A 499 -23.26 -4.07 -74.44
CA LEU A 499 -23.77 -3.71 -73.11
C LEU A 499 -24.69 -2.48 -73.09
N SER A 500 -24.78 -1.70 -74.18
CA SER A 500 -25.56 -0.45 -74.24
C SER A 500 -27.09 -0.65 -74.37
N ILE A 501 -27.59 -1.89 -74.42
CA ILE A 501 -28.99 -2.21 -74.72
C ILE A 501 -29.91 -2.20 -73.47
N ALA A 502 -29.36 -2.18 -72.26
CA ALA A 502 -30.13 -2.00 -71.02
C ALA A 502 -30.04 -0.54 -70.53
N LYS A 503 -31.12 0.00 -69.93
CA LYS A 503 -31.14 1.31 -69.27
C LYS A 503 -29.90 1.45 -68.36
N PRO A 504 -29.27 2.63 -68.26
CA PRO A 504 -28.17 2.84 -67.34
C PRO A 504 -28.70 2.71 -65.90
N THR A 505 -28.55 1.53 -65.29
CA THR A 505 -28.83 1.29 -63.88
C THR A 505 -27.58 1.63 -63.08
N ASP A 506 -27.68 2.51 -62.10
CA ASP A 506 -26.62 2.90 -61.16
C ASP A 506 -26.21 1.78 -60.18
N GLU A 507 -26.36 0.51 -60.59
CA GLU A 507 -26.27 -0.69 -59.77
C GLU A 507 -24.88 -0.88 -59.15
N ILE A 508 -23.81 -0.75 -59.93
CA ILE A 508 -22.43 -0.85 -59.42
C ILE A 508 -22.10 0.31 -58.46
N GLY A 509 -22.66 1.50 -58.71
CA GLY A 509 -22.53 2.64 -57.81
C GLY A 509 -23.26 2.42 -56.48
N LYS A 510 -24.46 1.83 -56.53
CA LYS A 510 -25.24 1.45 -55.34
C LYS A 510 -24.55 0.37 -54.52
N GLU A 511 -24.01 -0.67 -55.15
CA GLU A 511 -23.21 -1.71 -54.48
C GLU A 511 -22.06 -1.10 -53.67
N TYR A 512 -21.38 -0.09 -54.21
CA TYR A 512 -20.28 0.58 -53.52
C TYR A 512 -20.72 1.51 -52.40
N ILE A 513 -21.84 2.20 -52.57
CA ILE A 513 -22.40 3.01 -51.49
C ILE A 513 -22.87 2.13 -50.33
N GLU A 514 -23.53 1.01 -50.62
CA GLU A 514 -23.93 0.03 -49.59
C GLU A 514 -22.70 -0.50 -48.85
N PHE A 515 -21.64 -0.87 -49.58
CA PHE A 515 -20.33 -1.20 -49.00
C PHE A 515 -19.81 -0.11 -48.05
N CYS A 516 -19.84 1.16 -48.49
CA CYS A 516 -19.38 2.28 -47.67
C CYS A 516 -20.24 2.45 -46.41
N SER A 517 -21.57 2.49 -46.57
CA SER A 517 -22.50 2.66 -45.46
C SER A 517 -22.37 1.53 -44.43
N SER A 518 -22.32 0.27 -44.86
CA SER A 518 -22.16 -0.87 -43.96
C SER A 518 -20.84 -0.84 -43.19
N ASN A 519 -19.73 -0.47 -43.84
CA ASN A 519 -18.44 -0.39 -43.15
C ASN A 519 -18.31 0.84 -42.24
N LEU A 520 -18.92 1.98 -42.58
CA LEU A 520 -19.03 3.15 -41.70
C LEU A 520 -19.77 2.78 -40.42
N GLU A 521 -20.92 2.11 -40.54
CA GLU A 521 -21.70 1.64 -39.40
C GLU A 521 -20.93 0.60 -38.56
N GLN A 522 -20.29 -0.36 -39.22
CA GLN A 522 -19.48 -1.40 -38.57
C GLN A 522 -18.34 -0.81 -37.71
N ILE A 523 -17.62 0.19 -38.23
CA ILE A 523 -16.53 0.86 -37.53
C ILE A 523 -17.08 1.63 -36.33
N ARG A 524 -18.12 2.45 -36.54
CA ARG A 524 -18.71 3.25 -35.47
C ARG A 524 -19.36 2.40 -34.38
N HIS A 525 -19.94 1.26 -34.73
CA HIS A 525 -20.60 0.39 -33.75
C HIS A 525 -19.61 -0.34 -32.85
N HIS A 526 -18.41 -0.66 -33.36
CA HIS A 526 -17.47 -1.53 -32.66
C HIS A 526 -16.20 -0.84 -32.15
N ILE A 527 -15.86 0.36 -32.59
CA ILE A 527 -14.68 1.11 -32.09
C ILE A 527 -15.15 2.23 -31.17
N TYR A 528 -14.60 2.28 -29.95
CA TYR A 528 -15.06 3.20 -28.90
C TYR A 528 -14.36 4.56 -28.89
N ASP A 529 -13.14 4.60 -29.41
CA ASP A 529 -12.36 5.84 -29.46
C ASP A 529 -12.85 6.69 -30.64
N GLU A 530 -13.63 7.72 -30.35
CA GLU A 530 -14.20 8.62 -31.35
C GLU A 530 -13.13 9.36 -32.16
N LEU A 531 -11.98 9.70 -31.55
CA LEU A 531 -10.89 10.36 -32.27
C LEU A 531 -10.26 9.41 -33.30
N LEU A 532 -10.09 8.14 -32.95
CA LEU A 532 -9.64 7.12 -33.88
C LEU A 532 -10.65 6.88 -35.00
N VAL A 533 -11.96 6.83 -34.69
CA VAL A 533 -13.03 6.68 -35.70
C VAL A 533 -12.98 7.83 -36.70
N LEU A 534 -12.93 9.07 -36.21
CA LEU A 534 -12.84 10.26 -37.06
C LEU A 534 -11.57 10.25 -37.92
N SER A 535 -10.41 9.99 -37.32
CA SER A 535 -9.13 9.92 -38.04
C SER A 535 -9.13 8.86 -39.15
N LEU A 536 -9.76 7.70 -38.89
CA LEU A 536 -9.92 6.63 -39.87
C LEU A 536 -10.85 7.09 -41.00
N PHE A 537 -11.99 7.72 -40.70
CA PHE A 537 -12.92 8.23 -41.70
C PHE A 537 -12.33 9.33 -42.57
N ASP A 538 -11.61 10.29 -41.98
CA ASP A 538 -10.89 11.34 -42.72
C ASP A 538 -9.90 10.73 -43.72
N SER A 539 -9.11 9.76 -43.25
CA SER A 539 -8.09 9.10 -44.05
C SER A 539 -8.70 8.21 -45.14
N TRP A 540 -9.80 7.52 -44.84
CA TRP A 540 -10.54 6.70 -45.79
C TRP A 540 -11.18 7.56 -46.88
N TYR A 541 -11.89 8.63 -46.51
CA TYR A 541 -12.47 9.59 -47.45
C TYR A 541 -11.39 10.18 -48.37
N SER A 542 -10.31 10.70 -47.78
CA SER A 542 -9.19 11.29 -48.52
C SER A 542 -8.57 10.31 -49.52
N ARG A 543 -8.43 9.04 -49.14
CA ARG A 543 -7.92 7.99 -50.03
C ARG A 543 -8.90 7.72 -51.17
N GLN A 544 -10.19 7.60 -50.90
CA GLN A 544 -11.22 7.36 -51.91
C GLN A 544 -11.27 8.49 -52.94
N ILE A 545 -11.41 9.74 -52.50
CA ILE A 545 -11.47 10.90 -53.41
C ILE A 545 -10.22 10.98 -54.26
N ARG A 546 -9.04 10.73 -53.68
CA ARG A 546 -7.78 10.71 -54.44
C ARG A 546 -7.76 9.64 -55.53
N LEU A 547 -8.22 8.43 -55.24
CA LEU A 547 -8.29 7.34 -56.21
C LEU A 547 -9.23 7.68 -57.39
N ILE A 548 -10.42 8.22 -57.10
CA ILE A 548 -11.35 8.63 -58.16
C ILE A 548 -10.78 9.81 -58.93
N HIS A 549 -10.18 10.80 -58.25
CA HIS A 549 -9.55 11.95 -58.89
C HIS A 549 -8.42 11.53 -59.83
N ASP A 550 -7.50 10.68 -59.36
CA ASP A 550 -6.39 10.21 -60.18
C ASP A 550 -6.91 9.42 -61.39
N TRP A 551 -7.90 8.55 -61.20
CA TRP A 551 -8.50 7.81 -62.31
C TRP A 551 -9.23 8.71 -63.32
N LEU A 552 -10.04 9.66 -62.86
CA LEU A 552 -10.93 10.46 -63.70
C LEU A 552 -10.26 11.71 -64.29
N VAL A 553 -9.59 12.49 -63.44
CA VAL A 553 -9.09 13.83 -63.78
C VAL A 553 -7.67 13.75 -64.32
N LYS A 554 -6.83 12.88 -63.76
CA LYS A 554 -5.42 12.77 -64.14
C LYS A 554 -5.19 11.77 -65.27
N ASP A 555 -5.57 10.51 -65.07
CA ASP A 555 -5.28 9.43 -66.02
C ASP A 555 -6.18 9.48 -67.25
N ARG A 556 -7.37 10.10 -67.12
CA ARG A 556 -8.41 10.17 -68.15
C ARG A 556 -8.80 11.60 -68.53
N ALA A 557 -7.89 12.55 -68.37
CA ALA A 557 -8.12 13.97 -68.62
C ALA A 557 -8.76 14.29 -69.98
N GLN A 558 -8.46 13.52 -71.03
CA GLN A 558 -8.98 13.74 -72.39
C GLN A 558 -9.93 12.63 -72.89
N ALA A 559 -10.22 11.62 -72.07
CA ALA A 559 -11.12 10.54 -72.46
C ALA A 559 -12.59 10.98 -72.32
N SER A 560 -13.43 10.64 -73.30
CA SER A 560 -14.89 10.73 -73.19
C SER A 560 -15.42 9.60 -72.31
N LEU A 561 -16.27 9.93 -71.35
CA LEU A 561 -16.86 8.93 -70.47
C LEU A 561 -18.20 8.46 -71.03
N HIS A 562 -18.45 7.16 -70.90
CA HIS A 562 -19.75 6.57 -71.18
C HIS A 562 -20.79 7.06 -70.16
N ALA A 563 -22.05 7.24 -70.60
CA ALA A 563 -23.13 7.74 -69.75
C ALA A 563 -23.28 6.95 -68.43
N TYR A 564 -23.11 5.63 -68.49
CA TYR A 564 -23.10 4.75 -67.31
C TYR A 564 -22.01 5.10 -66.28
N GLN A 565 -20.79 5.41 -66.74
CA GLN A 565 -19.66 5.76 -65.88
C GLN A 565 -19.92 7.09 -65.18
N VAL A 566 -20.43 8.09 -65.92
CA VAL A 566 -20.77 9.42 -65.37
C VAL A 566 -21.85 9.30 -64.31
N THR A 567 -22.92 8.54 -64.57
CA THR A 567 -24.00 8.33 -63.59
C THR A 567 -23.50 7.63 -62.33
N CYS A 568 -22.70 6.56 -62.47
CA CYS A 568 -22.17 5.83 -61.30
C CYS A 568 -21.20 6.69 -60.48
N LEU A 569 -20.23 7.35 -61.13
CA LEU A 569 -19.23 8.18 -60.43
C LEU A 569 -19.87 9.42 -59.81
N GLY A 570 -20.80 10.07 -60.51
CA GLY A 570 -21.56 11.20 -59.97
C GLY A 570 -22.37 10.82 -58.75
N PHE A 571 -23.01 9.64 -58.77
CA PHE A 571 -23.71 9.11 -57.60
C PHE A 571 -22.76 8.81 -56.44
N ILE A 572 -21.67 8.07 -56.69
CA ILE A 572 -20.70 7.69 -55.65
C ILE A 572 -20.11 8.94 -54.98
N VAL A 573 -19.60 9.89 -55.77
CA VAL A 573 -18.90 11.07 -55.26
C VAL A 573 -19.82 11.94 -54.41
N LYS A 574 -21.04 12.21 -54.89
CA LYS A 574 -22.02 13.03 -54.16
C LYS A 574 -22.48 12.33 -52.88
N LYS A 575 -22.69 11.01 -52.93
CA LYS A 575 -23.21 10.24 -51.80
C LYS A 575 -22.15 9.96 -50.74
N VAL A 576 -20.92 9.61 -51.13
CA VAL A 576 -19.77 9.48 -50.21
C VAL A 576 -19.47 10.80 -49.50
N HIS A 577 -19.53 11.95 -50.18
CA HIS A 577 -19.37 13.26 -49.53
C HIS A 577 -20.39 13.46 -48.41
N GLY A 578 -21.68 13.31 -48.71
CA GLY A 578 -22.73 13.46 -47.71
C GLY A 578 -22.69 12.40 -46.60
N ASP A 579 -22.36 11.15 -46.91
CA ASP A 579 -22.30 10.09 -45.91
C ASP A 579 -21.13 10.31 -44.93
N PHE A 580 -19.96 10.76 -45.39
CA PHE A 580 -18.84 11.07 -44.51
C PHE A 580 -19.03 12.38 -43.73
N GLU A 581 -19.71 13.38 -44.32
CA GLU A 581 -20.16 14.59 -43.60
C GLU A 581 -21.04 14.24 -42.40
N LEU A 582 -22.02 13.34 -42.59
CA LEU A 582 -22.88 12.85 -41.51
C LEU A 582 -22.11 12.07 -40.43
N GLN A 583 -20.96 11.51 -40.78
CA GLN A 583 -20.08 10.78 -39.87
C GLN A 583 -19.08 11.71 -39.15
N GLY A 584 -19.16 13.03 -39.37
CA GLY A 584 -18.37 14.03 -38.66
C GLY A 584 -17.03 14.39 -39.31
N VAL A 585 -16.77 13.94 -40.54
CA VAL A 585 -15.61 14.41 -41.33
C VAL A 585 -15.77 15.89 -41.62
N THR A 586 -14.73 16.67 -41.37
CA THR A 586 -14.79 18.13 -41.42
C THR A 586 -14.70 18.67 -42.86
N HIS A 587 -15.24 19.88 -43.09
CA HIS A 587 -15.26 20.50 -44.41
C HIS A 587 -13.87 20.75 -45.02
N ASP A 588 -12.83 20.92 -44.20
CA ASP A 588 -11.45 21.04 -44.69
C ASP A 588 -10.93 19.75 -45.34
N VAL A 589 -11.45 18.59 -44.92
CA VAL A 589 -11.17 17.28 -45.51
C VAL A 589 -12.13 16.97 -46.67
N LEU A 590 -13.42 17.34 -46.54
CA LEU A 590 -14.43 17.09 -47.58
C LEU A 590 -14.23 17.96 -48.83
N ASP A 591 -14.06 19.26 -48.66
CA ASP A 591 -14.11 20.24 -49.75
C ASP A 591 -12.73 20.57 -50.33
N THR A 592 -11.88 19.56 -50.45
CA THR A 592 -10.51 19.70 -50.99
C THR A 592 -10.53 20.15 -52.46
N ARG A 593 -9.42 20.74 -52.94
CA ARG A 593 -9.26 21.09 -54.37
C ARG A 593 -9.44 19.88 -55.29
N GLN A 594 -9.06 18.69 -54.84
CA GLN A 594 -9.23 17.43 -55.56
C GLN A 594 -10.72 17.11 -55.74
N TYR A 595 -11.51 17.22 -54.67
CA TYR A 595 -12.96 17.03 -54.73
C TYR A 595 -13.64 18.05 -55.66
N GLN A 596 -13.28 19.34 -55.55
CA GLN A 596 -13.84 20.40 -56.42
C GLN A 596 -13.55 20.15 -57.91
N SER A 597 -12.32 19.74 -58.24
CA SER A 597 -11.93 19.36 -59.60
C SER A 597 -12.71 18.14 -60.11
N LEU A 598 -12.94 17.16 -59.24
CA LEU A 598 -13.70 15.94 -59.54
C LEU A 598 -15.16 16.26 -59.87
N ILE A 599 -15.84 17.04 -59.01
CA ILE A 599 -17.22 17.47 -59.23
C ILE A 599 -17.36 18.31 -60.48
N SER A 600 -16.45 19.27 -60.72
CA SER A 600 -16.47 20.10 -61.92
C SER A 600 -16.35 19.25 -63.20
N ARG A 601 -15.46 18.24 -63.20
CA ARG A 601 -15.34 17.30 -64.33
C ARG A 601 -16.62 16.48 -64.52
N ILE A 602 -17.18 15.90 -63.45
CA ILE A 602 -18.41 15.12 -63.53
C ILE A 602 -19.57 15.96 -64.07
N GLN A 603 -19.75 17.19 -63.59
CA GLN A 603 -20.80 18.11 -64.06
C GLN A 603 -20.64 18.47 -65.54
N THR A 604 -19.40 18.66 -66.01
CA THR A 604 -19.11 18.95 -67.42
C THR A 604 -19.48 17.76 -68.31
N GLU A 605 -19.20 16.53 -67.87
CA GLU A 605 -19.57 15.30 -68.58
C GLU A 605 -21.09 15.04 -68.52
N GLU A 606 -21.75 15.29 -67.38
CA GLU A 606 -23.23 15.24 -67.23
C GLU A 606 -23.91 16.21 -68.21
N ALA A 607 -23.39 17.45 -68.33
CA ALA A 607 -23.87 18.45 -69.28
C ALA A 607 -23.65 18.04 -70.74
N THR A 608 -22.50 17.43 -71.05
CA THR A 608 -22.17 16.96 -72.40
C THR A 608 -23.06 15.80 -72.84
N GLN A 609 -23.34 14.86 -71.91
CA GLN A 609 -24.23 13.71 -72.18
C GLN A 609 -25.70 14.14 -72.33
N SER A 610 -26.16 15.13 -71.56
CA SER A 610 -27.53 15.67 -71.70
C SER A 610 -27.75 16.42 -73.01
N ILE A 611 -26.71 17.05 -73.57
CA ILE A 611 -26.75 17.64 -74.92
C ILE A 611 -26.84 16.55 -76.00
N LYS A 612 -26.05 15.46 -75.90
CA LYS A 612 -26.10 14.32 -76.84
C LYS A 612 -27.48 13.63 -76.87
N ILE A 613 -28.18 13.57 -75.74
CA ILE A 613 -29.55 13.01 -75.65
C ILE A 613 -30.59 14.01 -76.17
N GLY A 614 -30.35 15.32 -76.01
CA GLY A 614 -31.20 16.40 -76.51
C GLY A 614 -31.23 16.54 -78.03
N GLU A 615 -30.15 16.17 -78.74
CA GLU A 615 -30.12 16.14 -80.22
C GLU A 615 -30.93 14.99 -80.82
N ALA A 616 -31.22 13.92 -80.05
CA ALA A 616 -32.00 12.78 -80.52
C ALA A 616 -33.53 12.96 -80.41
N THR A 617 -34.03 14.03 -79.78
CA THR A 617 -35.46 14.22 -79.53
C THR A 617 -35.95 15.66 -79.78
N SER A 618 -35.90 16.12 -81.04
CA SER A 618 -36.58 17.36 -81.45
C SER A 618 -38.04 17.11 -81.87
N SER A 619 -39.01 17.37 -80.97
CA SER A 619 -40.28 18.12 -81.23
C SER A 619 -41.31 17.98 -80.06
N PRO A 620 -42.20 18.98 -79.83
CA PRO A 620 -42.57 19.41 -78.47
C PRO A 620 -44.05 19.22 -78.07
N LYS A 621 -44.35 19.22 -76.75
CA LYS A 621 -45.47 19.96 -76.08
C LYS A 621 -45.50 19.78 -74.53
N PRO A 622 -46.20 20.65 -73.75
CA PRO A 622 -45.77 21.07 -72.40
C PRO A 622 -46.68 20.69 -71.20
N GLY A 623 -46.08 20.76 -69.99
CA GLY A 623 -46.68 21.12 -68.68
C GLY A 623 -46.90 19.97 -67.68
N PRO A 624 -47.13 20.23 -66.36
CA PRO A 624 -46.86 21.41 -65.53
C PRO A 624 -46.13 21.10 -64.18
N LYS A 625 -45.87 22.17 -63.40
CA LYS A 625 -45.17 22.25 -62.10
C LYS A 625 -45.95 21.69 -60.89
N SER A 626 -45.25 21.20 -59.85
CA SER A 626 -45.53 21.40 -58.40
C SER A 626 -44.26 21.01 -57.59
N LEU A 627 -43.70 21.71 -56.61
CA LEU A 627 -44.13 22.38 -55.35
C LEU A 627 -44.04 21.47 -54.09
N LEU A 628 -43.25 21.97 -53.11
CA LEU A 628 -43.25 21.71 -51.65
C LEU A 628 -42.70 20.35 -51.16
N GLY A 629 -42.03 20.26 -50.01
CA GLY A 629 -41.84 21.25 -48.95
C GLY A 629 -40.93 20.74 -47.82
N SER A 630 -40.41 21.71 -47.09
CA SER A 630 -39.67 21.57 -45.83
C SER A 630 -40.61 21.16 -44.69
N MET A 631 -40.12 20.34 -43.75
CA MET A 631 -40.60 20.34 -42.37
C MET A 631 -39.48 19.96 -41.40
N ALA A 632 -39.18 20.91 -40.51
CA ALA A 632 -38.41 20.72 -39.29
C ALA A 632 -39.30 20.16 -38.17
N GLY A 633 -38.70 19.50 -37.19
CA GLY A 633 -39.32 19.13 -35.93
C GLY A 633 -38.27 18.93 -34.82
N SER A 634 -38.18 19.91 -33.92
CA SER A 634 -37.46 19.83 -32.64
C SER A 634 -38.13 18.87 -31.66
N PHE A 635 -37.35 18.23 -30.78
CA PHE A 635 -37.68 18.06 -29.36
C PHE A 635 -36.38 18.00 -28.53
N SER A 636 -36.49 18.42 -27.27
CA SER A 636 -35.41 18.68 -26.32
C SER A 636 -35.57 17.85 -25.04
N SER A 637 -34.45 17.72 -24.32
CA SER A 637 -34.27 17.36 -22.90
C SER A 637 -34.40 15.89 -22.47
N LEU A 638 -33.35 15.37 -21.82
CA LEU A 638 -33.35 15.11 -20.36
C LEU A 638 -31.94 14.72 -19.86
N SER A 639 -31.46 15.49 -18.88
CA SER A 639 -30.25 15.25 -18.08
C SER A 639 -30.65 14.79 -16.68
N ASN A 640 -30.02 13.73 -16.16
CA ASN A 640 -29.50 13.57 -14.79
C ASN A 640 -29.42 12.09 -14.38
N GLY A 641 -28.23 11.66 -13.98
CA GLY A 641 -28.00 10.42 -13.24
C GLY A 641 -26.73 10.55 -12.42
N LYS A 642 -26.87 10.71 -11.11
CA LYS A 642 -25.79 10.90 -10.13
C LYS A 642 -25.01 9.60 -9.88
N LEU A 643 -23.69 9.71 -9.81
CA LEU A 643 -22.79 8.70 -9.24
C LEU A 643 -22.98 8.62 -7.71
N ALA A 644 -22.97 7.39 -7.19
CA ALA A 644 -22.91 7.11 -5.76
C ALA A 644 -21.47 6.80 -5.34
N THR A 645 -21.06 7.42 -4.24
CA THR A 645 -19.82 7.17 -3.50
C THR A 645 -20.09 6.15 -2.40
N SER A 646 -19.23 5.14 -2.26
CA SER A 646 -19.04 4.43 -0.99
C SER A 646 -17.65 3.80 -0.96
N GLY A 647 -16.84 4.23 0.01
CA GLY A 647 -15.53 3.67 0.29
C GLY A 647 -15.54 2.70 1.47
N LEU A 648 -14.44 1.94 1.52
CA LEU A 648 -13.79 1.33 2.68
C LEU A 648 -14.53 0.17 3.38
N SER A 649 -14.23 -1.06 2.93
CA SER A 649 -13.97 -2.25 3.76
C SER A 649 -13.78 -3.49 2.87
N SER A 650 -12.53 -3.89 2.60
CA SER A 650 -12.16 -5.27 2.20
C SER A 650 -10.66 -5.33 1.86
N ILE A 651 -9.79 -5.21 2.87
CA ILE A 651 -8.39 -5.65 2.76
C ILE A 651 -8.33 -6.93 3.59
N THR A 652 -8.37 -8.09 2.92
CA THR A 652 -7.97 -9.43 3.44
C THR A 652 -8.35 -10.60 2.52
N SER A 653 -9.05 -10.41 1.39
CA SER A 653 -9.56 -11.54 0.59
C SER A 653 -8.94 -11.76 -0.80
N SER A 654 -7.90 -11.03 -1.22
CA SER A 654 -7.38 -11.11 -2.60
C SER A 654 -6.01 -11.76 -2.81
N PHE A 655 -5.32 -12.22 -1.77
CA PHE A 655 -3.96 -12.75 -1.93
C PHE A 655 -3.88 -14.20 -2.45
N SER A 656 -4.94 -15.01 -2.31
CA SER A 656 -4.89 -16.46 -2.62
C SER A 656 -5.19 -16.85 -4.07
N ASN A 657 -5.55 -15.91 -4.95
CA ASN A 657 -5.95 -16.21 -6.34
C ASN A 657 -4.85 -15.90 -7.38
N PHE A 658 -3.65 -15.51 -6.95
CA PHE A 658 -2.67 -14.88 -7.84
C PHE A 658 -1.71 -15.85 -8.55
N LEU A 659 -1.73 -17.17 -8.25
CA LEU A 659 -0.74 -18.11 -8.80
C LEU A 659 -1.29 -19.46 -9.27
N PRO A 660 -0.63 -20.11 -10.24
CA PRO A 660 -0.90 -21.50 -10.60
C PRO A 660 -0.60 -22.39 -9.40
N LYS A 661 -1.62 -23.11 -8.92
CA LYS A 661 -1.43 -24.20 -7.94
C LYS A 661 -0.38 -25.15 -8.49
N SER A 662 0.64 -25.46 -7.70
CA SER A 662 1.62 -26.49 -8.04
C SER A 662 0.86 -27.78 -8.35
N SER A 663 1.09 -28.31 -9.55
CA SER A 663 0.63 -29.64 -9.90
C SER A 663 1.63 -30.60 -9.28
N ASN A 664 1.24 -31.22 -8.16
CA ASN A 664 1.69 -32.57 -7.85
C ASN A 664 0.87 -33.56 -8.68
#